data_AF-A0A955PKA1-F1
#
_entry.id   AF-A0A955PKA1-F1
#
_cell.length_a   1.000
_cell.length_b   1.000
_cell.length_c   1.000
_cell.angle_alpha   90.00
_cell.angle_beta   90.00
_cell.angle_gamma   90.00
#
_symmetry.space_group_name_H-M   'P 1'
#
loop_
_entity.id
_entity.type
_entity.pdbx_description
1 polymer ?
#
loop_
_entity_poly.entity_id
_entity_poly.type
_entity_poly.pdbx_seq_one_letter_code
_entity_poly.pdbx_strand_id
1 'polypeptide(L)'
;MKRRKKSSQRDDRPVYTRIESPFGDLSADELNALCEQAAENASERYRADTDRLVEILGNYNPVVIISILARYGTTCVVTNGDRIRGQETGPDAITQAHVEFSLGLVAVAIAEGRMESENLGNVPDEIMSEVWHLLPAIFRNYCLKQLNNVRAAKEEDRELVMVQQWIRIHTLSVRNWGTYEQVKRICRELYEKIDDAIEKELGFTASNAISVFEGLVKLSEERMNHLMKRMRNVFKARNLADLAKRFCREFDEIKDTSDLFLRYLVKNEFDMDSARRLCVAYLNDQIVPRENYFSVFEVAEECRVQPDLVRRLFHSYSLSDNDLQNCKLESLWLANPIWDKPLIAVGSDLVFAPVSFRFFHDPKKMIESRVKSEALKALVSSRRAAFLEGCIGDLFKRNFQSAIVEENFVLRFEGQEYEADLLVQIDTCLFVVEAKSGVVSLPALRGAPDRIRREVKKLIEEPSTQSFRFVSILQNYKAKGTEIQFISDATLFDFDCVRRIVRLSVTLDDFATVQSQIGSLYKAGILNKNVRVAPTMIFADLEMVFDLLEDPALKVHYLFRRGEVQGKLLEMAHEAEWLQFYLNTGFNVGDFEETDEVMMFPYGSQLIDDHYHLSESVGVLRRKPKPQISKYWLTILSMMRQRGFQGWTEAAYILLNLSLEEQDMVEVKLKGLKKTVPRDLGDPDHQNSIVVIPRKGRRDAVAFIVFDDSNYGRRRKMFQNISDRAFENEHVKRCLVIGKRVSAWNRPYETLGIFYCEGGDAVQSF
;
A
#
# COMPACT_ATOMS: atom_id res chain seq x y z
N MET A 1 2.33 -40.41 25.25
CA MET A 1 3.15 -39.62 24.30
C MET A 1 2.63 -39.82 22.87
N LYS A 2 1.72 -38.96 22.39
CA LYS A 2 1.27 -38.97 20.98
C LYS A 2 1.80 -37.70 20.31
N ARG A 3 2.71 -37.86 19.34
CA ARG A 3 3.24 -36.78 18.51
C ARG A 3 2.10 -36.14 17.71
N ARG A 4 1.75 -34.89 18.03
CA ARG A 4 0.92 -34.03 17.17
C ARG A 4 1.67 -33.80 15.85
N LYS A 5 1.17 -34.40 14.76
CA LYS A 5 1.49 -33.96 13.39
C LYS A 5 1.01 -32.52 13.26
N LYS A 6 1.93 -31.56 13.09
CA LYS A 6 1.61 -30.25 12.50
C LYS A 6 1.26 -30.53 11.04
N SER A 7 -0.02 -30.64 10.71
CA SER A 7 -0.46 -30.46 9.33
C SER A 7 -0.28 -28.99 9.00
N SER A 8 0.66 -28.66 8.11
CA SER A 8 0.55 -27.44 7.33
C SER A 8 -0.69 -27.63 6.45
N GLN A 9 -1.85 -27.14 6.90
CA GLN A 9 -2.95 -26.92 5.97
C GLN A 9 -2.42 -25.96 4.93
N ARG A 10 -2.21 -26.44 3.71
CA ARG A 10 -2.25 -25.57 2.53
C ARG A 10 -3.65 -24.97 2.56
N ASP A 11 -3.74 -23.65 2.43
CA ASP A 11 -5.03 -23.00 2.30
C ASP A 11 -5.58 -23.42 0.92
N ASP A 12 -6.49 -24.39 0.89
CA ASP A 12 -7.04 -24.98 -0.35
C ASP A 12 -8.01 -24.01 -1.07
N ARG A 13 -8.05 -22.73 -0.67
CA ARG A 13 -8.88 -21.70 -1.29
C ARG A 13 -8.19 -21.12 -2.53
N PRO A 14 -8.94 -20.79 -3.60
CA PRO A 14 -8.37 -20.26 -4.83
C PRO A 14 -7.67 -18.92 -4.58
N VAL A 15 -6.47 -18.77 -5.15
CA VAL A 15 -5.64 -17.55 -5.05
C VAL A 15 -6.33 -16.35 -5.72
N TYR A 16 -7.03 -16.60 -6.82
CA TYR A 16 -7.86 -15.68 -7.56
C TYR A 16 -9.05 -16.46 -8.13
N THR A 17 -10.19 -15.80 -8.31
CA THR A 17 -11.40 -16.44 -8.80
C THR A 17 -11.96 -15.62 -9.95
N ARG A 18 -12.37 -16.29 -11.02
CA ARG A 18 -13.21 -15.69 -12.05
C ARG A 18 -14.61 -15.55 -11.47
N ILE A 19 -15.05 -14.32 -11.25
CA ILE A 19 -16.43 -14.05 -10.85
C ILE A 19 -17.14 -13.59 -12.11
N GLU A 20 -18.09 -14.40 -12.57
CA GLU A 20 -19.07 -13.92 -13.54
C GLU A 20 -19.83 -12.76 -12.89
N SER A 21 -20.01 -11.66 -13.64
CA SER A 21 -20.75 -10.52 -13.13
C SER A 21 -22.08 -11.02 -12.56
N PRO A 22 -22.44 -10.67 -11.31
CA PRO A 22 -23.74 -11.04 -10.75
C PRO A 22 -24.90 -10.37 -11.51
N PHE A 23 -24.58 -9.47 -12.43
CA PHE A 23 -25.48 -8.81 -13.35
C PHE A 23 -25.29 -9.25 -14.81
N GLY A 24 -24.53 -10.34 -15.06
CA GLY A 24 -24.21 -10.81 -16.41
C GLY A 24 -25.42 -11.23 -17.24
N ASP A 25 -26.51 -11.61 -16.56
CA ASP A 25 -27.79 -11.96 -17.18
C ASP A 25 -28.69 -10.74 -17.45
N LEU A 26 -28.33 -9.55 -16.95
CA LEU A 26 -29.09 -8.32 -17.16
C LEU A 26 -28.67 -7.65 -18.47
N SER A 27 -29.64 -7.18 -19.23
CA SER A 27 -29.38 -6.25 -20.33
C SER A 27 -28.77 -4.94 -19.81
N ALA A 28 -28.10 -4.19 -20.69
CA ALA A 28 -27.56 -2.88 -20.34
C ALA A 28 -28.64 -1.93 -19.78
N ASP A 29 -29.86 -2.00 -20.33
CA ASP A 29 -31.00 -1.19 -19.87
C ASP A 29 -31.49 -1.60 -18.48
N GLU A 30 -31.56 -2.91 -18.18
CA GLU A 30 -31.92 -3.42 -16.86
C GLU A 30 -30.87 -3.08 -15.80
N LEU A 31 -29.59 -3.18 -16.15
CA LEU A 31 -28.49 -2.79 -15.26
C LEU A 31 -28.52 -1.28 -14.99
N ASN A 32 -28.76 -0.46 -16.03
CA ASN A 32 -28.90 0.98 -15.88
C ASN A 32 -30.09 1.35 -14.98
N ALA A 33 -31.24 0.70 -15.15
CA ALA A 33 -32.42 0.92 -14.31
C ALA A 33 -32.17 0.51 -12.84
N LEU A 34 -31.44 -0.57 -12.60
CA LEU A 34 -31.07 -1.01 -11.25
C LEU A 34 -30.09 -0.02 -10.58
N CYS A 35 -29.10 0.48 -11.34
CA CYS A 35 -28.20 1.53 -10.88
C CYS A 35 -28.92 2.85 -10.59
N GLU A 36 -29.90 3.23 -11.42
CA GLU A 36 -30.75 4.41 -11.23
C GLU A 36 -31.56 4.29 -9.93
N GLN A 37 -32.28 3.19 -9.76
CA GLN A 37 -33.06 2.94 -8.56
C GLN A 37 -32.17 2.94 -7.30
N ALA A 38 -30.97 2.34 -7.38
CA ALA A 38 -30.02 2.34 -6.27
C ALA A 38 -29.53 3.76 -5.93
N ALA A 39 -29.20 4.58 -6.92
CA ALA A 39 -28.69 5.93 -6.72
C ALA A 39 -29.76 6.91 -6.20
N GLU A 40 -31.00 6.78 -6.64
CA GLU A 40 -32.15 7.55 -6.13
C GLU A 40 -32.46 7.20 -4.68
N ASN A 41 -32.61 5.89 -4.39
CA ASN A 41 -32.79 5.40 -3.02
C ASN A 41 -31.64 5.85 -2.10
N ALA A 42 -30.41 5.81 -2.58
CA ALA A 42 -29.24 6.28 -1.83
C ALA A 42 -29.29 7.79 -1.59
N SER A 43 -29.81 8.59 -2.52
CA SER A 43 -29.93 10.05 -2.37
C SER A 43 -30.93 10.44 -1.28
N GLU A 44 -32.09 9.77 -1.26
CA GLU A 44 -33.12 9.98 -0.24
C GLU A 44 -32.63 9.54 1.15
N ARG A 45 -32.09 8.33 1.25
CA ARG A 45 -31.54 7.81 2.50
C ARG A 45 -30.37 8.63 3.01
N TYR A 46 -29.44 9.02 2.14
CA TYR A 46 -28.32 9.89 2.51
C TYR A 46 -28.82 11.16 3.22
N ARG A 47 -29.84 11.82 2.68
CA ARG A 47 -30.37 13.05 3.26
C ARG A 47 -31.01 12.77 4.62
N ALA A 48 -31.92 11.80 4.70
CA ALA A 48 -32.60 11.45 5.94
C ALA A 48 -31.62 11.02 7.05
N ASP A 49 -30.66 10.16 6.73
CA ASP A 49 -29.66 9.65 7.67
C ASP A 49 -28.73 10.78 8.14
N THR A 50 -28.34 11.70 7.25
CA THR A 50 -27.49 12.85 7.59
C THR A 50 -28.24 13.83 8.50
N ASP A 51 -29.51 14.14 8.18
CA ASP A 51 -30.35 15.02 9.00
C ASP A 51 -30.54 14.42 10.40
N ARG A 52 -30.76 13.09 10.49
CA ARG A 52 -30.84 12.36 11.76
C ARG A 52 -29.55 12.39 12.56
N LEU A 53 -28.39 12.21 11.91
CA LEU A 53 -27.09 12.32 12.58
C LEU A 53 -26.87 13.73 13.15
N VAL A 54 -27.22 14.78 12.39
CA VAL A 54 -27.13 16.18 12.85
C VAL A 54 -28.04 16.41 14.06
N GLU A 55 -29.27 15.88 14.03
CA GLU A 55 -30.21 15.94 15.16
C GLU A 55 -29.63 15.27 16.41
N ILE A 56 -29.06 14.06 16.28
CA ILE A 56 -28.45 13.34 17.40
C ILE A 56 -27.29 14.16 17.99
N LEU A 57 -26.37 14.64 17.15
CA LEU A 57 -25.23 15.43 17.61
C LEU A 57 -25.67 16.77 18.24
N GLY A 58 -26.84 17.30 17.87
CA GLY A 58 -27.43 18.51 18.46
C GLY A 58 -28.18 18.30 19.77
N ASN A 59 -28.51 17.06 20.14
CA ASN A 59 -29.30 16.75 21.35
C ASN A 59 -28.51 15.99 22.43
N TYR A 60 -27.39 15.38 22.06
CA TYR A 60 -26.56 14.55 22.94
C TYR A 60 -25.11 15.03 22.95
N ASN A 61 -24.34 14.68 23.98
CA ASN A 61 -22.96 15.14 24.11
C ASN A 61 -22.06 14.64 22.95
N PRO A 62 -21.61 15.51 22.03
CA PRO A 62 -20.83 15.10 20.88
C PRO A 62 -19.42 14.63 21.24
N VAL A 63 -18.85 15.13 22.35
CA VAL A 63 -17.54 14.70 22.84
C VAL A 63 -17.58 13.22 23.23
N VAL A 64 -18.65 12.79 23.91
CA VAL A 64 -18.87 11.38 24.28
C VAL A 64 -19.00 10.52 23.02
N ILE A 65 -19.87 10.91 22.09
CA ILE A 65 -20.10 10.18 20.83
C ILE A 65 -18.79 9.98 20.07
N ILE A 66 -18.07 11.07 19.78
CA ILE A 66 -16.82 11.04 19.02
C ILE A 66 -15.75 10.22 19.74
N SER A 67 -15.65 10.33 21.07
CA SER A 67 -14.66 9.59 21.86
C SER A 67 -14.92 8.08 21.85
N ILE A 68 -16.19 7.65 21.88
CA ILE A 68 -16.58 6.23 21.76
C ILE A 68 -16.26 5.73 20.35
N LEU A 69 -16.61 6.48 19.30
CA LEU A 69 -16.31 6.13 17.90
C LEU A 69 -14.80 6.00 17.66
N ALA A 70 -14.02 6.98 18.13
CA ALA A 70 -12.56 6.94 18.06
C ALA A 70 -12.00 5.70 18.77
N ARG A 71 -12.42 5.48 20.02
CA ARG A 71 -11.90 4.39 20.84
C ARG A 71 -12.23 3.01 20.27
N TYR A 72 -13.50 2.72 20.02
CA TYR A 72 -13.91 1.37 19.65
C TYR A 72 -13.92 1.12 18.14
N GLY A 73 -14.06 2.16 17.33
CA GLY A 73 -14.11 2.04 15.87
C GLY A 73 -12.75 2.07 15.20
N THR A 74 -11.72 2.67 15.84
CA THR A 74 -10.40 2.83 15.21
C THR A 74 -9.27 2.04 15.87
N THR A 75 -9.58 1.26 16.90
CA THR A 75 -8.58 0.45 17.61
C THR A 75 -8.84 -1.04 17.43
N CYS A 76 -7.78 -1.84 17.54
CA CYS A 76 -7.88 -3.29 17.53
C CYS A 76 -7.10 -3.89 18.71
N VAL A 77 -7.48 -5.10 19.14
CA VAL A 77 -6.80 -5.79 20.24
C VAL A 77 -5.85 -6.84 19.70
N VAL A 78 -4.56 -6.68 19.97
CA VAL A 78 -3.56 -7.71 19.68
C VAL A 78 -3.45 -8.66 20.86
N THR A 79 -3.70 -9.95 20.60
CA THR A 79 -3.65 -11.00 21.64
C THR A 79 -2.30 -11.72 21.66
N ASN A 80 -1.95 -12.37 22.78
CA ASN A 80 -0.69 -13.12 22.99
C ASN A 80 -0.39 -14.26 21.98
N GLY A 81 -1.27 -14.50 21.00
CA GLY A 81 -1.05 -15.45 19.90
C GLY A 81 -0.91 -14.76 18.53
N ASP A 82 -0.51 -13.49 18.53
CA ASP A 82 -0.25 -12.63 17.37
C ASP A 82 -1.48 -12.41 16.48
N ARG A 83 -2.67 -12.63 17.02
CA ARG A 83 -3.94 -12.42 16.31
C ARG A 83 -4.54 -11.09 16.69
N ILE A 84 -4.87 -10.30 15.68
CA ILE A 84 -5.76 -9.15 15.80
C ILE A 84 -7.16 -9.70 16.07
N ARG A 85 -7.80 -9.23 17.15
CA ARG A 85 -9.20 -9.49 17.48
C ARG A 85 -9.94 -8.17 17.61
N GLY A 86 -11.20 -8.15 17.19
CA GLY A 86 -12.10 -7.02 17.38
C GLY A 86 -11.96 -5.89 16.36
N GLN A 87 -11.18 -6.09 15.29
CA GLN A 87 -11.26 -5.22 14.12
C GLN A 87 -12.43 -5.70 13.28
N GLU A 88 -13.53 -4.94 13.28
CA GLU A 88 -14.59 -5.14 12.29
C GLU A 88 -14.01 -4.76 10.92
N THR A 89 -14.11 -5.68 9.97
CA THR A 89 -13.70 -5.47 8.59
C THR A 89 -14.93 -5.61 7.70
N GLY A 90 -15.17 -4.64 6.82
CA GLY A 90 -16.31 -4.67 5.92
C GLY A 90 -16.98 -3.30 5.76
N PRO A 91 -18.05 -3.23 4.97
CA PRO A 91 -18.70 -1.97 4.60
C PRO A 91 -19.45 -1.30 5.76
N ASP A 92 -19.71 -2.01 6.85
CA ASP A 92 -20.42 -1.50 8.03
C ASP A 92 -19.49 -1.20 9.21
N ALA A 93 -18.17 -1.38 9.04
CA ALA A 93 -17.20 -1.07 10.08
C ALA A 93 -17.03 0.45 10.22
N ILE A 94 -16.99 0.94 11.47
CA ILE A 94 -16.54 2.29 11.74
C ILE A 94 -15.05 2.38 11.38
N THR A 95 -14.69 3.49 10.74
CA THR A 95 -13.32 3.80 10.34
C THR A 95 -12.97 5.20 10.81
N GLN A 96 -11.69 5.54 10.77
CA GLN A 96 -11.23 6.88 11.09
C GLN A 96 -11.95 7.98 10.27
N ALA A 97 -12.24 7.73 8.99
CA ALA A 97 -12.93 8.71 8.13
C ALA A 97 -14.29 9.11 8.71
N HIS A 98 -14.99 8.19 9.35
CA HIS A 98 -16.25 8.46 10.02
C HIS A 98 -16.05 9.38 11.24
N VAL A 99 -15.05 9.09 12.08
CA VAL A 99 -14.71 9.90 13.26
C VAL A 99 -14.32 11.33 12.85
N GLU A 100 -13.49 11.44 11.82
CA GLU A 100 -13.07 12.70 11.22
C GLU A 100 -14.26 13.53 10.68
N PHE A 101 -15.18 12.87 9.99
CA PHE A 101 -16.39 13.51 9.47
C PHE A 101 -17.29 13.99 10.60
N SER A 102 -17.53 13.16 11.63
CA SER A 102 -18.29 13.56 12.81
C SER A 102 -17.65 14.74 13.55
N LEU A 103 -16.33 14.76 13.69
CA LEU A 103 -15.61 15.89 14.31
C LEU A 103 -15.76 17.18 13.50
N GLY A 104 -15.59 17.10 12.17
CA GLY A 104 -15.78 18.25 11.28
C GLY A 104 -17.24 18.75 11.30
N LEU A 105 -18.20 17.84 11.35
CA LEU A 105 -19.63 18.15 11.43
C LEU A 105 -19.97 18.93 12.70
N VAL A 106 -19.48 18.46 13.85
CA VAL A 106 -19.67 19.14 15.14
C VAL A 106 -18.97 20.51 15.15
N ALA A 107 -17.74 20.60 14.65
CA ALA A 107 -17.00 21.86 14.59
C ALA A 107 -17.75 22.91 13.77
N VAL A 108 -18.23 22.55 12.57
CA VAL A 108 -19.02 23.45 11.71
C VAL A 108 -20.35 23.85 12.39
N ALA A 109 -21.05 22.89 13.02
CA ALA A 109 -22.32 23.18 13.68
C ALA A 109 -22.17 24.16 14.86
N ILE A 110 -21.10 24.02 15.66
CA ILE A 110 -20.77 24.96 16.75
C ILE A 110 -20.44 26.34 16.18
N ALA A 111 -19.57 26.42 15.17
CA ALA A 111 -19.16 27.69 14.57
C ALA A 111 -20.33 28.47 13.95
N GLU A 112 -21.34 27.77 13.43
CA GLU A 112 -22.57 28.37 12.88
C GLU A 112 -23.63 28.68 13.95
N GLY A 113 -23.36 28.42 15.23
CA GLY A 113 -24.31 28.62 16.33
C GLY A 113 -25.51 27.67 16.27
N ARG A 114 -25.40 26.55 15.55
CA ARG A 114 -26.44 25.50 15.46
C ARG A 114 -26.38 24.50 16.61
N MET A 115 -25.32 24.55 17.40
CA MET A 115 -25.08 23.68 18.55
C MET A 115 -24.39 24.48 19.65
N GLU A 116 -24.83 24.32 20.90
CA GLU A 116 -24.14 24.87 22.06
C GLU A 116 -23.05 23.91 22.54
N SER A 117 -21.90 24.44 22.96
CA SER A 117 -20.78 23.65 23.51
C SER A 117 -21.11 22.90 24.80
N GLU A 118 -22.24 23.23 25.44
CA GLU A 118 -22.69 22.71 26.73
C GLU A 118 -23.83 21.68 26.61
N ASN A 119 -24.07 21.09 25.43
CA ASN A 119 -25.04 20.00 25.31
C ASN A 119 -24.59 18.77 26.12
N LEU A 120 -25.07 18.70 27.36
CA LEU A 120 -24.71 17.75 28.42
C LEU A 120 -25.73 16.61 28.54
N GLY A 121 -26.49 16.32 27.47
CA GLY A 121 -27.36 15.14 27.44
C GLY A 121 -26.52 13.88 27.52
N ASN A 122 -26.76 13.05 28.55
CA ASN A 122 -26.20 11.68 28.62
C ASN A 122 -26.53 10.96 27.32
N VAL A 123 -25.58 10.19 26.78
CA VAL A 123 -25.78 9.44 25.54
C VAL A 123 -26.25 8.02 25.86
N PRO A 124 -27.51 7.66 25.59
CA PRO A 124 -28.00 6.29 25.81
C PRO A 124 -27.31 5.30 24.86
N ASP A 125 -27.22 4.03 25.28
CA ASP A 125 -26.63 2.97 24.48
C ASP A 125 -27.38 2.77 23.15
N GLU A 126 -28.70 2.96 23.13
CA GLU A 126 -29.52 2.87 21.92
C GLU A 126 -29.16 3.95 20.90
N ILE A 127 -28.88 5.17 21.37
CA ILE A 127 -28.46 6.29 20.51
C ILE A 127 -27.05 6.05 19.98
N MET A 128 -26.13 5.56 20.82
CA MET A 128 -24.79 5.19 20.34
C MET A 128 -24.86 4.06 19.30
N SER A 129 -25.72 3.07 19.51
CA SER A 129 -25.94 1.99 18.54
C SER A 129 -26.54 2.53 17.23
N GLU A 130 -27.46 3.49 17.31
CA GLU A 130 -28.02 4.16 16.13
C GLU A 130 -26.91 4.87 15.34
N VAL A 131 -26.06 5.67 16.01
CA VAL A 131 -24.92 6.37 15.37
C VAL A 131 -23.95 5.38 14.73
N TRP A 132 -23.67 4.26 15.40
CA TRP A 132 -22.76 3.21 14.89
C TRP A 132 -23.22 2.64 13.54
N HIS A 133 -24.54 2.53 13.33
CA HIS A 133 -25.11 2.03 12.07
C HIS A 133 -25.35 3.14 11.04
N LEU A 134 -25.74 4.35 11.49
CA LEU A 134 -25.99 5.49 10.61
C LEU A 134 -24.72 5.92 9.87
N LEU A 135 -23.57 6.00 10.55
CA LEU A 135 -22.34 6.53 9.94
C LEU A 135 -21.87 5.76 8.70
N PRO A 136 -21.68 4.42 8.75
CA PRO A 136 -21.33 3.65 7.56
C PRO A 136 -22.40 3.72 6.47
N ALA A 137 -23.68 3.77 6.86
CA ALA A 137 -24.78 3.92 5.92
C ALA A 137 -24.72 5.26 5.17
N ILE A 138 -24.44 6.37 5.87
CA ILE A 138 -24.28 7.70 5.27
C ILE A 138 -23.13 7.70 4.26
N PHE A 139 -21.98 7.13 4.60
CA PHE A 139 -20.81 7.05 3.71
C PHE A 139 -21.12 6.20 2.45
N ARG A 140 -21.73 5.03 2.64
CA ARG A 140 -22.14 4.16 1.54
C ARG A 140 -23.17 4.85 0.63
N ASN A 141 -24.19 5.47 1.21
CA ASN A 141 -25.23 6.19 0.46
C ASN A 141 -24.63 7.42 -0.24
N TYR A 142 -23.66 8.11 0.37
CA TYR A 142 -22.92 9.20 -0.27
C TYR A 142 -22.18 8.73 -1.52
N CYS A 143 -21.48 7.59 -1.46
CA CYS A 143 -20.78 7.02 -2.60
C CYS A 143 -21.75 6.55 -3.68
N LEU A 144 -22.81 5.82 -3.32
CA LEU A 144 -23.81 5.29 -4.26
C LEU A 144 -24.57 6.41 -4.99
N LYS A 145 -24.95 7.50 -4.30
CA LYS A 145 -25.63 8.61 -4.98
C LYS A 145 -24.73 9.32 -6.00
N GLN A 146 -23.40 9.22 -5.90
CA GLN A 146 -22.51 9.81 -6.91
C GLN A 146 -22.59 9.10 -8.26
N LEU A 147 -23.17 7.88 -8.33
CA LEU A 147 -23.46 7.21 -9.60
C LEU A 147 -24.39 8.05 -10.49
N ASN A 148 -25.22 8.92 -9.90
CA ASN A 148 -26.00 9.90 -10.65
C ASN A 148 -25.13 10.85 -11.49
N ASN A 149 -23.90 11.15 -11.05
CA ASN A 149 -22.98 11.97 -11.85
C ASN A 149 -22.47 11.21 -13.08
N VAL A 150 -22.18 9.91 -12.93
CA VAL A 150 -21.75 9.05 -14.04
C VAL A 150 -22.87 8.94 -15.07
N ARG A 151 -24.11 8.79 -14.60
CA ARG A 151 -25.32 8.75 -15.44
C ARG A 151 -25.56 10.07 -16.17
N ALA A 152 -25.45 11.19 -15.48
CA ALA A 152 -25.67 12.52 -16.06
C ALA A 152 -24.55 12.94 -17.03
N ALA A 153 -23.40 12.26 -17.00
CA ALA A 153 -22.31 12.48 -17.93
C ALA A 153 -22.69 12.04 -19.34
N LYS A 154 -22.20 12.79 -20.33
CA LYS A 154 -22.22 12.35 -21.72
C LYS A 154 -21.42 11.07 -21.86
N GLU A 155 -21.77 10.22 -22.84
CA GLU A 155 -21.07 8.95 -23.10
C GLU A 155 -19.54 9.12 -23.17
N GLU A 156 -19.09 10.18 -23.85
CA GLU A 156 -17.67 10.53 -24.01
C GLU A 156 -16.95 10.90 -22.70
N ASP A 157 -17.69 11.32 -21.68
CA ASP A 157 -17.17 11.78 -20.38
C ASP A 157 -17.34 10.74 -19.26
N ARG A 158 -18.06 9.64 -19.48
CA ARG A 158 -18.38 8.65 -18.42
C ARG A 158 -17.14 8.10 -17.74
N GLU A 159 -16.12 7.72 -18.52
CA GLU A 159 -14.85 7.21 -18.02
C GLU A 159 -14.10 8.25 -17.17
N LEU A 160 -14.13 9.53 -17.58
CA LEU A 160 -13.57 10.62 -16.78
C LEU A 160 -14.29 10.73 -15.44
N VAL A 161 -15.63 10.66 -15.43
CA VAL A 161 -16.41 10.74 -14.19
C VAL A 161 -16.15 9.54 -13.28
N MET A 162 -15.93 8.35 -13.84
CA MET A 162 -15.52 7.16 -13.08
C MET A 162 -14.15 7.36 -12.41
N VAL A 163 -13.15 7.86 -13.14
CA VAL A 163 -11.84 8.21 -12.57
C VAL A 163 -11.98 9.28 -11.48
N GLN A 164 -12.84 10.29 -11.67
CA GLN A 164 -13.12 11.29 -10.64
C GLN A 164 -13.74 10.67 -9.39
N GLN A 165 -14.69 9.74 -9.52
CA GLN A 165 -15.30 9.07 -8.36
C GLN A 165 -14.30 8.19 -7.63
N TRP A 166 -13.43 7.47 -8.35
CA TRP A 166 -12.34 6.72 -7.72
C TRP A 166 -11.48 7.62 -6.83
N ILE A 167 -10.96 8.72 -7.39
CA ILE A 167 -10.08 9.64 -6.67
C ILE A 167 -10.77 10.18 -5.41
N ARG A 168 -12.07 10.49 -5.51
CA ARG A 168 -12.87 10.98 -4.39
C ARG A 168 -13.07 9.92 -3.31
N ILE A 169 -13.43 8.70 -3.69
CA ILE A 169 -13.64 7.58 -2.76
C ILE A 169 -12.33 7.24 -2.04
N HIS A 170 -11.23 7.21 -2.77
CA HIS A 170 -9.90 6.99 -2.20
C HIS A 170 -9.51 8.10 -1.23
N THR A 171 -9.67 9.37 -1.62
CA THR A 171 -9.40 10.53 -0.76
C THR A 171 -10.25 10.49 0.52
N LEU A 172 -11.50 10.04 0.41
CA LEU A 172 -12.40 9.91 1.54
C LEU A 172 -11.98 8.79 2.49
N SER A 173 -11.61 7.63 1.97
CA SER A 173 -11.59 6.37 2.73
C SER A 173 -10.19 5.84 3.04
N VAL A 174 -9.22 6.08 2.16
CA VAL A 174 -7.85 5.57 2.31
C VAL A 174 -7.02 6.55 3.13
N ARG A 175 -6.18 5.98 3.98
CA ARG A 175 -5.46 6.65 5.04
C ARG A 175 -4.06 6.05 5.07
N ASN A 176 -3.04 6.92 5.00
CA ASN A 176 -1.61 6.59 4.88
C ASN A 176 -1.17 6.15 3.47
N TRP A 177 0.08 6.45 3.14
CA TRP A 177 0.75 6.13 1.86
C TRP A 177 1.95 5.19 2.07
N GLY A 178 2.07 4.61 3.26
CA GLY A 178 3.14 3.72 3.71
C GLY A 178 2.87 3.26 5.15
N THR A 179 3.72 2.40 5.71
CA THR A 179 3.57 1.97 7.11
C THR A 179 3.82 3.13 8.07
N TYR A 180 3.30 3.04 9.29
CA TYR A 180 3.47 4.09 10.30
C TYR A 180 4.95 4.46 10.53
N GLU A 181 5.82 3.46 10.65
CA GLU A 181 7.26 3.67 10.82
C GLU A 181 7.92 4.23 9.56
N GLN A 182 7.54 3.78 8.37
CA GLN A 182 8.04 4.35 7.11
C GLN A 182 7.68 5.83 6.99
N VAL A 183 6.41 6.19 7.24
CA VAL A 183 5.94 7.58 7.14
C VAL A 183 6.71 8.48 8.11
N LYS A 184 6.90 8.05 9.36
CA LYS A 184 7.70 8.80 10.35
C LYS A 184 9.13 9.00 9.88
N ARG A 185 9.79 7.92 9.49
CA ARG A 185 11.19 7.92 9.07
C ARG A 185 11.40 8.81 7.85
N ILE A 186 10.63 8.60 6.79
CA ILE A 186 10.72 9.35 5.55
C ILE A 186 10.50 10.85 5.81
N CYS A 187 9.47 11.22 6.58
CA CYS A 187 9.21 12.63 6.87
C CYS A 187 10.32 13.27 7.72
N ARG A 188 10.88 12.55 8.71
CA ARG A 188 12.01 13.05 9.51
C ARG A 188 13.25 13.30 8.65
N GLU A 189 13.68 12.29 7.91
CA GLU A 189 14.86 12.38 7.03
C GLU A 189 14.67 13.45 5.95
N LEU A 190 13.45 13.64 5.43
CA LEU A 190 13.14 14.68 4.45
C LEU A 190 13.40 16.08 5.04
N TYR A 191 12.85 16.39 6.21
CA TYR A 191 12.86 17.76 6.73
C TYR A 191 14.04 18.11 7.63
N GLU A 192 14.73 17.14 8.24
CA GLU A 192 15.84 17.41 9.20
C GLU A 192 16.90 18.38 8.65
N LYS A 193 17.20 18.31 7.34
CA LYS A 193 18.22 19.15 6.70
C LYS A 193 17.78 20.59 6.46
N ILE A 194 16.50 20.88 6.64
CA ILE A 194 15.91 22.22 6.45
C ILE A 194 15.16 22.69 7.70
N ASP A 195 15.31 22.00 8.83
CA ASP A 195 14.65 22.32 10.09
C ASP A 195 14.97 23.75 10.57
N ASP A 196 16.22 24.20 10.45
CA ASP A 196 16.64 25.57 10.80
C ASP A 196 15.86 26.64 10.02
N ALA A 197 15.58 26.36 8.73
CA ALA A 197 14.83 27.27 7.87
C ALA A 197 13.34 27.27 8.22
N ILE A 198 12.79 26.10 8.54
CA ILE A 198 11.40 25.95 9.00
C ILE A 198 11.21 26.65 10.35
N GLU A 199 12.12 26.46 11.30
CA GLU A 199 12.04 27.05 12.64
C GLU A 199 12.06 28.58 12.60
N LYS A 200 12.89 29.18 11.74
CA LYS A 200 12.90 30.63 11.56
C LYS A 200 11.55 31.21 11.15
N GLU A 201 10.77 30.48 10.37
CA GLU A 201 9.46 30.94 9.89
C GLU A 201 8.31 30.55 10.83
N LEU A 202 8.33 29.33 11.36
CA LEU A 202 7.20 28.75 12.11
C LEU A 202 7.39 28.80 13.64
N GLY A 203 8.60 29.02 14.14
CA GLY A 203 8.93 28.98 15.57
C GLY A 203 9.01 27.56 16.16
N PHE A 204 9.06 26.54 15.30
CA PHE A 204 9.29 25.13 15.61
C PHE A 204 9.83 24.42 14.36
N THR A 205 10.56 23.33 14.55
CA THR A 205 11.06 22.51 13.43
C THR A 205 10.02 21.48 12.96
N ALA A 206 10.18 20.92 11.76
CA ALA A 206 9.34 19.80 11.32
C ALA A 206 9.56 18.57 12.21
N SER A 207 10.81 18.33 12.63
CA SER A 207 11.15 17.27 13.58
C SER A 207 10.45 17.44 14.93
N ASN A 208 10.26 18.68 15.41
CA ASN A 208 9.49 18.95 16.62
C ASN A 208 8.02 18.58 16.43
N ALA A 209 7.40 18.99 15.32
CA ALA A 209 6.01 18.65 15.03
C ALA A 209 5.80 17.13 14.99
N ILE A 210 6.65 16.41 14.25
CA ILE A 210 6.60 14.94 14.17
C ILE A 210 6.72 14.30 15.56
N SER A 211 7.66 14.77 16.39
CA SER A 211 7.91 14.19 17.71
C SER A 211 6.77 14.47 18.70
N VAL A 212 6.16 15.66 18.66
CA VAL A 212 5.02 16.00 19.52
C VAL A 212 3.77 15.20 19.15
N PHE A 213 3.49 15.02 17.86
CA PHE A 213 2.38 14.16 17.44
C PHE A 213 2.64 12.67 17.70
N GLU A 214 3.89 12.20 17.63
CA GLU A 214 4.25 10.85 18.07
C GLU A 214 3.98 10.68 19.57
N GLY A 215 4.32 11.68 20.39
CA GLY A 215 3.99 11.69 21.82
C GLY A 215 2.48 11.64 22.09
N LEU A 216 1.66 12.35 21.31
CA LEU A 216 0.20 12.28 21.42
C LEU A 216 -0.33 10.87 21.13
N VAL A 217 0.19 10.20 20.08
CA VAL A 217 -0.18 8.82 19.75
C VAL A 217 0.21 7.89 20.90
N LYS A 218 1.44 8.00 21.39
CA LYS A 218 1.94 7.16 22.49
C LYS A 218 1.12 7.33 23.78
N LEU A 219 0.82 8.56 24.18
CA LEU A 219 -0.02 8.82 25.36
C LEU A 219 -1.42 8.24 25.19
N SER A 220 -2.01 8.37 23.99
CA SER A 220 -3.31 7.77 23.65
C SER A 220 -3.28 6.25 23.79
N GLU A 221 -2.24 5.58 23.28
CA GLU A 221 -2.04 4.14 23.40
C GLU A 221 -1.84 3.68 24.86
N GLU A 222 -1.05 4.41 25.63
CA GLU A 222 -0.79 4.11 27.05
C GLU A 222 -2.08 4.19 27.87
N ARG A 223 -2.85 5.27 27.69
CA ARG A 223 -4.17 5.49 28.29
C ARG A 223 -5.16 4.38 27.93
N MET A 224 -5.21 4.03 26.64
CA MET A 224 -6.02 2.94 26.11
C MET A 224 -5.70 1.62 26.82
N ASN A 225 -4.42 1.25 26.84
CA ASN A 225 -3.91 0.02 27.43
C ASN A 225 -4.14 -0.05 28.94
N HIS A 226 -3.93 1.08 29.64
CA HIS A 226 -4.16 1.20 31.08
C HIS A 226 -5.64 0.97 31.43
N LEU A 227 -6.56 1.63 30.72
CA LEU A 227 -8.00 1.45 30.94
C LEU A 227 -8.44 0.01 30.62
N MET A 228 -7.95 -0.59 29.53
CA MET A 228 -8.23 -1.99 29.19
C MET A 228 -7.71 -2.99 30.23
N LYS A 229 -6.59 -2.69 30.89
CA LYS A 229 -6.03 -3.50 31.99
C LYS A 229 -6.91 -3.41 33.24
N ARG A 230 -7.32 -2.21 33.63
CA ARG A 230 -8.25 -1.96 34.75
C ARG A 230 -9.57 -2.69 34.52
N MET A 231 -10.15 -2.56 33.33
CA MET A 231 -11.41 -3.24 33.00
C MET A 231 -11.31 -4.75 32.99
N ARG A 232 -10.21 -5.33 32.49
CA ARG A 232 -9.97 -6.77 32.63
C ARG A 232 -9.91 -7.21 34.09
N ASN A 233 -9.46 -6.37 35.02
CA ASN A 233 -9.46 -6.70 36.44
C ASN A 233 -10.86 -6.63 37.07
N VAL A 234 -11.69 -5.67 36.65
CA VAL A 234 -13.10 -5.57 37.06
C VAL A 234 -13.87 -6.79 36.57
N PHE A 235 -13.71 -7.19 35.30
CA PHE A 235 -14.48 -8.30 34.71
C PHE A 235 -14.12 -9.68 35.23
N LYS A 236 -13.01 -9.83 35.98
CA LYS A 236 -12.69 -11.04 36.75
C LYS A 236 -13.59 -11.23 37.99
N ALA A 237 -14.45 -10.27 38.31
CA ALA A 237 -15.38 -10.36 39.42
C ALA A 237 -16.28 -11.59 39.33
N ARG A 238 -16.49 -12.26 40.48
CA ARG A 238 -17.28 -13.51 40.56
C ARG A 238 -18.75 -13.28 40.92
N ASN A 239 -19.08 -12.13 41.49
CA ASN A 239 -20.42 -11.73 41.90
C ASN A 239 -20.51 -10.20 41.99
N LEU A 240 -21.72 -9.66 42.20
CA LEU A 240 -21.98 -8.21 42.22
C LEU A 240 -21.18 -7.47 43.31
N ALA A 241 -21.01 -8.09 44.48
CA ALA A 241 -20.24 -7.48 45.57
C ALA A 241 -18.74 -7.36 45.22
N ASP A 242 -18.16 -8.40 44.61
CA ASP A 242 -16.79 -8.40 44.12
C ASP A 242 -16.62 -7.42 42.93
N LEU A 243 -17.63 -7.30 42.07
CA LEU A 243 -17.66 -6.35 40.96
C LEU A 243 -17.65 -4.91 41.46
N ALA A 244 -18.56 -4.55 42.37
CA ALA A 244 -18.64 -3.20 42.93
C ALA A 244 -17.34 -2.82 43.66
N LYS A 245 -16.77 -3.73 44.45
CA LYS A 245 -15.48 -3.52 45.12
C LYS A 245 -14.33 -3.31 44.14
N ARG A 246 -14.21 -4.17 43.12
CA ARG A 246 -13.16 -4.05 42.11
C ARG A 246 -13.32 -2.78 41.30
N PHE A 247 -14.53 -2.45 40.85
CA PHE A 247 -14.80 -1.25 40.08
C PHE A 247 -14.40 0.01 40.85
N CYS A 248 -14.92 0.21 42.07
CA CYS A 248 -14.58 1.38 42.89
C CYS A 248 -13.09 1.44 43.30
N ARG A 249 -12.40 0.29 43.35
CA ARG A 249 -10.96 0.25 43.63
C ARG A 249 -10.12 0.63 42.42
N GLU A 250 -10.51 0.22 41.22
CA GLU A 250 -9.75 0.53 40.02
C GLU A 250 -9.98 1.96 39.55
N PHE A 251 -11.07 2.64 39.94
CA PHE A 251 -11.43 4.02 39.56
C PHE A 251 -11.46 4.95 40.77
N ASP A 252 -10.38 5.72 40.98
CA ASP A 252 -10.14 6.53 42.18
C ASP A 252 -11.22 7.62 42.40
N GLU A 253 -11.88 8.09 41.34
CA GLU A 253 -12.94 9.10 41.43
C GLU A 253 -14.19 8.61 42.18
N ILE A 254 -14.36 7.30 42.31
CA ILE A 254 -15.49 6.65 42.99
C ILE A 254 -15.01 5.74 44.12
N LYS A 255 -13.79 5.95 44.60
CA LYS A 255 -13.22 5.21 45.73
C LYS A 255 -14.12 5.33 46.96
N ASP A 256 -14.22 4.24 47.72
CA ASP A 256 -15.04 4.15 48.94
C ASP A 256 -16.57 4.22 48.74
N THR A 257 -17.07 4.14 47.50
CA THR A 257 -18.51 4.07 47.19
C THR A 257 -19.02 2.64 46.94
N SER A 258 -18.20 1.61 47.16
CA SER A 258 -18.53 0.23 46.77
C SER A 258 -19.82 -0.30 47.38
N ASP A 259 -20.12 0.07 48.63
CA ASP A 259 -21.34 -0.36 49.31
C ASP A 259 -22.58 0.36 48.75
N LEU A 260 -22.45 1.62 48.36
CA LEU A 260 -23.52 2.37 47.70
C LEU A 260 -23.79 1.82 46.30
N PHE A 261 -22.73 1.53 45.54
CA PHE A 261 -22.86 0.93 44.22
C PHE A 261 -23.48 -0.47 44.30
N LEU A 262 -23.04 -1.31 45.24
CA LEU A 262 -23.65 -2.61 45.48
C LEU A 262 -25.13 -2.49 45.85
N ARG A 263 -25.49 -1.57 46.75
CA ARG A 263 -26.90 -1.32 47.11
C ARG A 263 -27.72 -0.89 45.89
N TYR A 264 -27.17 -0.06 45.02
CA TYR A 264 -27.83 0.33 43.77
C TYR A 264 -28.06 -0.87 42.86
N LEU A 265 -27.05 -1.70 42.63
CA LEU A 265 -27.16 -2.90 41.78
C LEU A 265 -28.22 -3.87 42.33
N VAL A 266 -28.21 -4.13 43.64
CA VAL A 266 -29.17 -5.04 44.28
C VAL A 266 -30.58 -4.47 44.28
N LYS A 267 -30.75 -3.17 44.60
CA LYS A 267 -32.05 -2.50 44.63
C LYS A 267 -32.75 -2.52 43.28
N ASN A 268 -31.99 -2.40 42.19
CA ASN A 268 -32.51 -2.40 40.82
C ASN A 268 -32.40 -3.77 40.14
N GLU A 269 -32.17 -4.85 40.91
CA GLU A 269 -32.21 -6.24 40.43
C GLU A 269 -31.26 -6.54 39.26
N PHE A 270 -30.10 -5.89 39.20
CA PHE A 270 -29.11 -6.13 38.15
C PHE A 270 -28.54 -7.55 38.22
N ASP A 271 -28.45 -8.22 37.08
CA ASP A 271 -27.59 -9.39 36.92
C ASP A 271 -26.12 -8.98 36.64
N MET A 272 -25.22 -9.98 36.58
CA MET A 272 -23.79 -9.72 36.36
C MET A 272 -23.49 -9.02 35.04
N ASP A 273 -24.21 -9.35 33.97
CA ASP A 273 -23.94 -8.80 32.64
C ASP A 273 -24.48 -7.38 32.49
N SER A 274 -25.65 -7.10 33.06
CA SER A 274 -26.21 -5.75 33.15
C SER A 274 -25.34 -4.87 34.05
N ALA A 275 -24.80 -5.40 35.15
CA ALA A 275 -23.87 -4.66 36.00
C ALA A 275 -22.54 -4.35 35.31
N ARG A 276 -22.03 -5.28 34.48
CA ARG A 276 -20.85 -5.04 33.63
C ARG A 276 -21.14 -3.98 32.56
N ARG A 277 -22.30 -4.03 31.92
CA ARG A 277 -22.76 -2.99 30.96
C ARG A 277 -22.83 -1.62 31.63
N LEU A 278 -23.38 -1.53 32.83
CA LEU A 278 -23.41 -0.28 33.60
C LEU A 278 -22.00 0.25 33.91
N CYS A 279 -21.06 -0.63 34.25
CA CYS A 279 -19.65 -0.22 34.42
C CYS A 279 -19.07 0.34 33.11
N VAL A 280 -19.35 -0.29 31.97
CA VAL A 280 -18.90 0.19 30.65
C VAL A 280 -19.54 1.53 30.30
N ALA A 281 -20.86 1.68 30.52
CA ALA A 281 -21.59 2.92 30.28
C ALA A 281 -21.02 4.09 31.09
N TYR A 282 -20.73 3.88 32.38
CA TYR A 282 -20.06 4.87 33.22
C TYR A 282 -18.71 5.30 32.64
N LEU A 283 -17.90 4.35 32.16
CA LEU A 283 -16.60 4.67 31.57
C LEU A 283 -16.73 5.43 30.26
N ASN A 284 -17.66 5.03 29.40
CA ASN A 284 -17.94 5.69 28.14
C ASN A 284 -18.36 7.15 28.33
N ASP A 285 -19.10 7.44 29.40
CA ASP A 285 -19.56 8.79 29.72
C ASP A 285 -18.51 9.63 30.45
N GLN A 286 -17.80 9.04 31.42
CA GLN A 286 -16.96 9.81 32.36
C GLN A 286 -15.46 9.73 32.09
N ILE A 287 -14.96 8.61 31.54
CA ILE A 287 -13.51 8.35 31.43
C ILE A 287 -13.06 8.45 29.98
N VAL A 288 -13.71 7.75 29.06
CA VAL A 288 -13.33 7.70 27.64
C VAL A 288 -13.20 9.09 27.01
N PRO A 289 -14.09 10.07 27.27
CA PRO A 289 -13.91 11.43 26.76
C PRO A 289 -12.65 12.09 27.29
N ARG A 290 -12.36 11.96 28.59
CA ARG A 290 -11.20 12.58 29.25
C ARG A 290 -9.87 12.07 28.70
N GLU A 291 -9.80 10.79 28.33
CA GLU A 291 -8.58 10.20 27.75
C GLU A 291 -8.17 10.84 26.42
N ASN A 292 -9.09 11.55 25.75
CA ASN A 292 -8.84 12.27 24.49
C ASN A 292 -8.47 13.76 24.68
N TYR A 293 -8.39 14.25 25.92
CA TYR A 293 -7.87 15.59 26.21
C TYR A 293 -6.38 15.51 26.54
N PHE A 294 -5.59 16.42 25.96
CA PHE A 294 -4.15 16.45 26.17
C PHE A 294 -3.67 17.82 26.62
N SER A 295 -2.92 17.85 27.72
CA SER A 295 -2.34 19.09 28.23
C SER A 295 -1.00 19.41 27.58
N VAL A 296 -0.64 20.69 27.54
CA VAL A 296 0.68 21.13 27.06
C VAL A 296 1.81 20.51 27.90
N PHE A 297 1.62 20.43 29.23
CA PHE A 297 2.65 19.98 30.16
C PHE A 297 2.91 18.47 30.06
N GLU A 298 1.86 17.65 29.98
CA GLU A 298 2.04 16.19 29.88
C GLU A 298 2.73 15.80 28.56
N VAL A 299 2.39 16.47 27.46
CA VAL A 299 2.98 16.19 26.15
C VAL A 299 4.41 16.70 26.10
N ALA A 300 4.70 17.85 26.72
CA ALA A 300 6.05 18.37 26.86
C ALA A 300 6.95 17.43 27.68
N GLU A 301 6.43 16.87 28.77
CA GLU A 301 7.13 15.88 29.60
C GLU A 301 7.43 14.60 28.80
N GLU A 302 6.42 14.03 28.14
CA GLU A 302 6.56 12.83 27.32
C GLU A 302 7.60 13.02 26.20
N CYS A 303 7.52 14.14 25.49
CA CYS A 303 8.41 14.44 24.37
C CYS A 303 9.77 15.00 24.79
N ARG A 304 9.96 15.32 26.08
CA ARG A 304 11.17 15.99 26.63
C ARG A 304 11.49 17.31 25.93
N VAL A 305 10.47 18.12 25.71
CA VAL A 305 10.58 19.45 25.08
C VAL A 305 10.03 20.54 26.01
N GLN A 306 10.23 21.80 25.64
CA GLN A 306 9.70 22.92 26.41
C GLN A 306 8.18 23.05 26.23
N PRO A 307 7.40 23.35 27.28
CA PRO A 307 5.95 23.57 27.20
C PRO A 307 5.55 24.62 26.14
N ASP A 308 6.33 25.69 25.99
CA ASP A 308 6.04 26.74 25.00
C ASP A 308 6.11 26.23 23.55
N LEU A 309 6.96 25.24 23.27
CA LEU A 309 7.02 24.62 21.95
C LEU A 309 5.73 23.85 21.66
N VAL A 310 5.28 23.04 22.60
CA VAL A 310 4.03 22.27 22.49
C VAL A 310 2.84 23.21 22.35
N ARG A 311 2.81 24.32 23.10
CA ARG A 311 1.77 25.35 22.97
C ARG A 311 1.71 25.94 21.57
N ARG A 312 2.85 26.29 20.97
CA ARG A 312 2.91 26.82 19.59
C ARG A 312 2.40 25.80 18.58
N LEU A 313 2.77 24.53 18.74
CA LEU A 313 2.29 23.44 17.90
C LEU A 313 0.78 23.24 18.05
N PHE A 314 0.27 23.13 19.28
CA PHE A 314 -1.16 23.02 19.55
C PHE A 314 -1.93 24.16 18.91
N HIS A 315 -1.48 25.40 19.09
CA HIS A 315 -2.08 26.56 18.44
C HIS A 315 -2.04 26.46 16.89
N SER A 316 -0.92 26.02 16.32
CA SER A 316 -0.76 25.88 14.85
C SER A 316 -1.64 24.78 14.25
N TYR A 317 -1.92 23.72 15.00
CA TYR A 317 -2.66 22.54 14.54
C TYR A 317 -4.09 22.45 15.10
N SER A 318 -4.55 23.46 15.84
CA SER A 318 -5.93 23.55 16.31
C SER A 318 -6.81 24.31 15.35
N LEU A 319 -8.06 23.87 15.21
CA LEU A 319 -9.09 24.62 14.50
C LEU A 319 -9.36 25.96 15.19
N SER A 320 -9.55 27.00 14.37
CA SER A 320 -10.04 28.31 14.78
C SER A 320 -11.37 28.62 14.09
N ASP A 321 -12.13 29.56 14.65
CA ASP A 321 -13.42 30.00 14.07
C ASP A 321 -13.29 30.45 12.60
N ASN A 322 -12.15 31.07 12.27
CA ASN A 322 -11.84 31.49 10.90
C ASN A 322 -11.69 30.32 9.92
N ASP A 323 -11.22 29.15 10.39
CA ASP A 323 -11.06 27.96 9.54
C ASP A 323 -12.41 27.33 9.19
N LEU A 324 -13.44 27.62 9.99
CA LEU A 324 -14.79 27.10 9.85
C LEU A 324 -15.71 28.08 9.13
N GLN A 325 -15.29 29.34 8.99
CA GLN A 325 -16.07 30.38 8.32
C GLN A 325 -16.33 30.01 6.85
N ASN A 326 -17.60 29.92 6.47
CA ASN A 326 -18.07 29.48 5.14
C ASN A 326 -17.83 28.00 4.79
N CYS A 327 -17.44 27.15 5.76
CA CYS A 327 -17.32 25.72 5.55
C CYS A 327 -18.71 25.09 5.45
N LYS A 328 -19.12 24.67 4.24
CA LYS A 328 -20.40 23.98 4.03
C LYS A 328 -20.28 22.52 4.46
N LEU A 329 -21.38 21.95 4.97
CA LEU A 329 -21.45 20.52 5.34
C LEU A 329 -21.00 19.59 4.21
N GLU A 330 -21.40 19.87 2.97
CA GLU A 330 -21.03 19.05 1.82
C GLU A 330 -19.53 19.07 1.52
N SER A 331 -18.82 20.12 1.95
CA SER A 331 -17.38 20.24 1.75
C SER A 331 -16.58 19.29 2.63
N LEU A 332 -17.15 18.83 3.75
CA LEU A 332 -16.49 17.91 4.70
C LEU A 332 -16.11 16.56 4.06
N TRP A 333 -16.79 16.14 3.00
CA TRP A 333 -16.50 14.88 2.31
C TRP A 333 -15.11 14.86 1.66
N LEU A 334 -14.64 15.99 1.14
CA LEU A 334 -13.40 16.04 0.35
C LEU A 334 -12.51 17.25 0.68
N ALA A 335 -12.86 18.01 1.71
CA ALA A 335 -12.14 19.20 2.17
C ALA A 335 -12.38 19.45 3.66
N ASN A 336 -12.36 18.39 4.49
CA ASN A 336 -12.59 18.52 5.92
C ASN A 336 -11.47 19.36 6.60
N PRO A 337 -11.78 20.48 7.30
CA PRO A 337 -10.76 21.30 7.97
C PRO A 337 -9.90 20.53 8.98
N ILE A 338 -10.46 19.48 9.61
CA ILE A 338 -9.73 18.64 10.57
C ILE A 338 -8.55 17.89 9.93
N TRP A 339 -8.49 17.79 8.60
CA TRP A 339 -7.38 17.17 7.88
C TRP A 339 -6.08 17.97 7.92
N ASP A 340 -6.16 19.30 8.08
CA ASP A 340 -5.01 20.19 8.25
C ASP A 340 -4.82 20.61 9.71
N LYS A 341 -5.92 20.70 10.46
CA LYS A 341 -5.95 21.11 11.87
C LYS A 341 -6.75 20.10 12.71
N PRO A 342 -6.15 18.97 13.10
CA PRO A 342 -6.88 17.87 13.74
C PRO A 342 -7.19 18.10 15.22
N LEU A 343 -6.66 19.16 15.83
CA LEU A 343 -6.83 19.44 17.26
C LEU A 343 -7.98 20.43 17.47
N ILE A 344 -8.66 20.33 18.61
CA ILE A 344 -9.62 21.33 19.08
C ILE A 344 -9.05 21.98 20.34
N ALA A 345 -8.79 23.28 20.30
CA ALA A 345 -8.26 24.00 21.46
C ALA A 345 -9.32 24.15 22.57
N VAL A 346 -8.90 23.92 23.81
CA VAL A 346 -9.74 24.04 25.02
C VAL A 346 -9.00 24.96 25.98
N GLY A 347 -9.14 26.27 25.77
CA GLY A 347 -8.29 27.26 26.43
C GLY A 347 -6.86 27.27 25.87
N SER A 348 -5.89 27.69 26.69
CA SER A 348 -4.49 27.89 26.25
C SER A 348 -3.61 26.64 26.32
N ASP A 349 -3.97 25.69 27.19
CA ASP A 349 -3.08 24.62 27.68
C ASP A 349 -3.62 23.22 27.44
N LEU A 350 -4.80 23.09 26.85
CA LEU A 350 -5.50 21.82 26.69
C LEU A 350 -6.04 21.72 25.27
N VAL A 351 -5.96 20.54 24.67
CA VAL A 351 -6.58 20.23 23.38
C VAL A 351 -7.41 18.96 23.48
N PHE A 352 -8.51 18.88 22.74
CA PHE A 352 -9.22 17.64 22.48
C PHE A 352 -8.73 17.04 21.15
N ALA A 353 -8.24 15.80 21.19
CA ALA A 353 -7.59 15.13 20.06
C ALA A 353 -8.03 13.65 19.94
N PRO A 354 -9.29 13.39 19.52
CA PRO A 354 -9.83 12.03 19.44
C PRO A 354 -9.20 11.19 18.33
N VAL A 355 -8.54 11.83 17.36
CA VAL A 355 -7.82 11.17 16.26
C VAL A 355 -6.35 11.56 16.33
N SER A 356 -5.67 11.20 17.42
CA SER A 356 -4.27 11.57 17.72
C SER A 356 -3.29 11.19 16.61
N PHE A 357 -3.58 10.13 15.86
CA PHE A 357 -2.80 9.64 14.73
C PHE A 357 -3.05 10.41 13.41
N ARG A 358 -3.99 11.36 13.37
CA ARG A 358 -4.37 12.06 12.14
C ARG A 358 -3.20 12.75 11.45
N PHE A 359 -2.22 13.24 12.22
CA PHE A 359 -1.03 13.88 11.68
C PHE A 359 -0.25 12.96 10.73
N PHE A 360 -0.21 11.66 11.02
CA PHE A 360 0.61 10.69 10.30
C PHE A 360 0.01 10.16 9.00
N HIS A 361 -1.19 10.60 8.62
CA HIS A 361 -1.71 10.30 7.28
C HIS A 361 -1.00 11.07 6.19
N ASP A 362 -0.66 12.33 6.47
CA ASP A 362 0.06 13.18 5.53
C ASP A 362 0.86 14.27 6.28
N PRO A 363 1.92 13.89 7.02
CA PRO A 363 2.76 14.87 7.71
C PRO A 363 3.33 15.91 6.74
N LYS A 364 3.64 15.47 5.51
CA LYS A 364 4.25 16.32 4.48
C LYS A 364 3.35 17.51 4.18
N LYS A 365 2.10 17.23 3.80
CA LYS A 365 1.12 18.29 3.54
C LYS A 365 0.82 19.14 4.77
N MET A 366 0.76 18.54 5.96
CA MET A 366 0.49 19.26 7.19
C MET A 366 1.63 20.18 7.62
N ILE A 367 2.89 19.82 7.37
CA ILE A 367 4.02 20.71 7.63
C ILE A 367 4.09 21.78 6.53
N GLU A 368 3.99 21.38 5.27
CA GLU A 368 4.15 22.26 4.12
C GLU A 368 3.02 23.28 3.97
N SER A 369 1.79 22.98 4.41
CA SER A 369 0.66 23.93 4.40
C SER A 369 0.90 25.17 5.26
N ARG A 370 1.80 25.07 6.24
CA ARG A 370 2.17 26.16 7.16
C ARG A 370 3.30 27.03 6.63
N VAL A 371 4.02 26.56 5.61
CA VAL A 371 5.07 27.31 4.93
C VAL A 371 4.45 28.38 4.02
N LYS A 372 4.72 29.64 4.31
CA LYS A 372 4.16 30.80 3.61
C LYS A 372 5.17 31.44 2.67
N SER A 373 6.44 31.56 3.07
CA SER A 373 7.44 32.25 2.26
C SER A 373 7.79 31.47 0.99
N GLU A 374 7.86 32.18 -0.14
CA GLU A 374 8.24 31.55 -1.42
C GLU A 374 9.66 30.99 -1.40
N ALA A 375 10.55 31.60 -0.62
CA ALA A 375 11.91 31.11 -0.43
C ALA A 375 11.93 29.73 0.26
N LEU A 376 11.15 29.55 1.34
CA LEU A 376 11.08 28.27 2.02
C LEU A 376 10.32 27.23 1.18
N LYS A 377 9.28 27.61 0.43
CA LYS A 377 8.61 26.70 -0.52
C LYS A 377 9.57 26.18 -1.59
N ALA A 378 10.39 27.05 -2.17
CA ALA A 378 11.40 26.65 -3.15
C ALA A 378 12.43 25.70 -2.52
N LEU A 379 12.91 26.01 -1.31
CA LEU A 379 13.84 25.16 -0.57
C LEU A 379 13.24 23.77 -0.28
N VAL A 380 11.99 23.71 0.18
CA VAL A 380 11.26 22.45 0.40
C VAL A 380 11.15 21.67 -0.90
N SER A 381 10.76 22.31 -2.01
CA SER A 381 10.66 21.66 -3.32
C SER A 381 11.98 21.04 -3.77
N SER A 382 13.09 21.79 -3.67
CA SER A 382 14.42 21.29 -3.99
C SER A 382 14.84 20.16 -3.06
N ARG A 383 14.55 20.27 -1.75
CA ARG A 383 14.85 19.22 -0.78
C ARG A 383 14.10 17.92 -1.08
N ARG A 384 12.82 18.01 -1.47
CA ARG A 384 11.98 16.85 -1.83
C ARG A 384 12.54 16.08 -3.03
N ALA A 385 12.99 16.79 -4.08
CA ALA A 385 13.61 16.16 -5.26
C ALA A 385 14.90 15.41 -4.88
N ALA A 386 15.87 16.13 -4.30
CA ALA A 386 17.15 15.55 -3.91
C ALA A 386 17.02 14.43 -2.86
N PHE A 387 16.03 14.53 -1.96
CA PHE A 387 15.73 13.46 -1.01
C PHE A 387 15.24 12.19 -1.72
N LEU A 388 14.26 12.32 -2.61
CA LEU A 388 13.69 11.17 -3.31
C LEU A 388 14.73 10.46 -4.17
N GLU A 389 15.52 11.21 -4.95
CA GLU A 389 16.59 10.67 -5.78
C GLU A 389 17.60 9.88 -4.95
N GLY A 390 18.18 10.50 -3.91
CA GLY A 390 19.16 9.84 -3.05
C GLY A 390 18.60 8.60 -2.35
N CYS A 391 17.36 8.66 -1.86
CA CYS A 391 16.71 7.51 -1.21
C CYS A 391 16.50 6.33 -2.16
N ILE A 392 16.13 6.58 -3.43
CA ILE A 392 16.01 5.53 -4.44
C ILE A 392 17.39 4.93 -4.72
N GLY A 393 18.41 5.76 -4.90
CA GLY A 393 19.79 5.33 -5.15
C GLY A 393 20.32 4.42 -4.02
N ASP A 394 20.15 4.85 -2.78
CA ASP A 394 20.53 4.08 -1.59
C ASP A 394 19.74 2.77 -1.47
N LEU A 395 18.45 2.79 -1.81
CA LEU A 395 17.61 1.59 -1.79
C LEU A 395 18.12 0.53 -2.78
N PHE A 396 18.53 0.93 -3.99
CA PHE A 396 19.17 0.02 -4.95
C PHE A 396 20.53 -0.48 -4.45
N LYS A 397 21.42 0.40 -4.00
CA LYS A 397 22.76 0.03 -3.49
C LYS A 397 22.68 -0.98 -2.33
N ARG A 398 21.74 -0.79 -1.40
CA ARG A 398 21.55 -1.69 -0.24
C ARG A 398 21.03 -3.07 -0.63
N ASN A 399 20.21 -3.17 -1.69
CA ASN A 399 19.56 -4.42 -2.09
C ASN A 399 20.31 -5.20 -3.17
N PHE A 400 21.25 -4.55 -3.86
CA PHE A 400 22.01 -5.13 -4.96
C PHE A 400 23.49 -4.80 -4.81
N GLN A 401 24.27 -5.78 -4.31
CA GLN A 401 25.70 -5.58 -4.02
C GLN A 401 26.53 -5.18 -5.25
N SER A 402 26.12 -5.58 -6.44
CA SER A 402 26.77 -5.25 -7.71
C SER A 402 26.10 -4.10 -8.46
N ALA A 403 25.21 -3.33 -7.82
CA ALA A 403 24.55 -2.22 -8.48
C ALA A 403 25.54 -1.08 -8.72
N ILE A 404 25.56 -0.60 -9.96
CA ILE A 404 26.20 0.66 -10.35
C ILE A 404 25.06 1.67 -10.45
N VAL A 405 25.16 2.79 -9.73
CA VAL A 405 24.08 3.77 -9.62
C VAL A 405 24.68 5.15 -9.83
N GLU A 406 24.19 5.85 -10.84
CA GLU A 406 24.49 7.26 -11.08
C GLU A 406 23.19 8.07 -11.04
N GLU A 407 23.24 9.20 -10.34
CA GLU A 407 22.14 10.18 -10.26
C GLU A 407 22.36 11.26 -11.34
N ASN A 408 21.27 11.81 -11.88
CA ASN A 408 21.29 12.88 -12.90
C ASN A 408 22.18 12.52 -14.11
N PHE A 409 21.92 11.35 -14.71
CA PHE A 409 22.71 10.83 -15.83
C PHE A 409 22.28 11.47 -17.16
N VAL A 410 23.20 12.13 -17.84
CA VAL A 410 22.93 12.91 -19.06
C VAL A 410 23.67 12.32 -20.27
N LEU A 411 22.93 12.15 -21.35
CA LEU A 411 23.46 11.91 -22.69
C LEU A 411 23.01 12.99 -23.66
N ARG A 412 23.74 13.16 -24.75
CA ARG A 412 23.43 14.08 -25.85
C ARG A 412 23.27 13.31 -27.15
N PHE A 413 22.17 13.58 -27.85
CA PHE A 413 21.83 12.99 -29.14
C PHE A 413 21.26 14.09 -30.05
N GLU A 414 21.76 14.19 -31.29
CA GLU A 414 21.35 15.22 -32.26
C GLU A 414 21.38 16.67 -31.71
N GLY A 415 22.36 16.96 -30.85
CA GLY A 415 22.54 18.28 -30.23
C GLY A 415 21.57 18.60 -29.08
N GLN A 416 20.70 17.66 -28.69
CA GLN A 416 19.80 17.78 -27.55
C GLN A 416 20.27 16.91 -26.39
N GLU A 417 20.12 17.40 -25.16
CA GLU A 417 20.42 16.65 -23.95
C GLU A 417 19.19 15.91 -23.45
N TYR A 418 19.41 14.69 -22.99
CA TYR A 418 18.42 13.80 -22.40
C TYR A 418 18.97 13.30 -21.07
N GLU A 419 18.16 13.47 -20.04
CA GLU A 419 18.51 13.18 -18.66
C GLU A 419 17.63 12.05 -18.12
N ALA A 420 18.23 11.20 -17.29
CA ALA A 420 17.56 10.25 -16.42
C ALA A 420 17.90 10.58 -14.97
N ASP A 421 16.89 10.71 -14.12
CA ASP A 421 17.07 11.08 -12.70
C ASP A 421 17.98 10.05 -11.99
N LEU A 422 17.82 8.75 -12.28
CA LEU A 422 18.82 7.73 -11.94
C LEU A 422 19.01 6.71 -13.06
N LEU A 423 20.27 6.29 -13.24
CA LEU A 423 20.66 5.16 -14.07
C LEU A 423 21.27 4.07 -13.18
N VAL A 424 20.67 2.88 -13.18
CA VAL A 424 21.11 1.76 -12.34
C VAL A 424 21.42 0.53 -13.18
N GLN A 425 22.64 0.00 -13.12
CA GLN A 425 23.00 -1.26 -13.77
C GLN A 425 23.18 -2.38 -12.74
N ILE A 426 22.49 -3.50 -12.95
CA ILE A 426 22.60 -4.73 -12.16
C ILE A 426 22.78 -5.90 -13.14
N ASP A 427 23.99 -6.46 -13.17
CA ASP A 427 24.34 -7.51 -14.14
C ASP A 427 24.05 -7.06 -15.59
N THR A 428 23.21 -7.76 -16.34
CA THR A 428 22.82 -7.38 -17.71
C THR A 428 21.53 -6.55 -17.77
N CYS A 429 21.00 -6.12 -16.62
CA CYS A 429 19.81 -5.27 -16.53
C CYS A 429 20.19 -3.81 -16.26
N LEU A 430 19.61 -2.90 -17.04
CA LEU A 430 19.71 -1.46 -16.84
C LEU A 430 18.35 -0.92 -16.42
N PHE A 431 18.26 -0.18 -15.32
CA PHE A 431 17.07 0.54 -14.91
C PHE A 431 17.27 2.02 -15.20
N VAL A 432 16.27 2.62 -15.85
CA VAL A 432 16.14 4.06 -16.07
C VAL A 432 15.02 4.53 -15.17
N VAL A 433 15.37 5.24 -14.10
CA VAL A 433 14.44 5.61 -13.03
C VAL A 433 14.18 7.11 -13.07
N GLU A 434 12.90 7.47 -13.02
CA GLU A 434 12.40 8.84 -12.94
C GLU A 434 11.84 9.08 -11.54
N ALA A 435 12.33 10.09 -10.83
CA ALA A 435 11.94 10.43 -9.47
C ALA A 435 11.07 11.69 -9.48
N LYS A 436 9.79 11.58 -9.11
CA LYS A 436 8.85 12.73 -9.11
C LYS A 436 8.35 13.06 -7.72
N SER A 437 8.81 14.19 -7.20
CA SER A 437 8.51 14.66 -5.85
C SER A 437 7.40 15.71 -5.76
N GLY A 438 6.68 15.96 -6.87
CA GLY A 438 5.63 16.96 -6.95
C GLY A 438 4.42 16.64 -6.06
N VAL A 439 3.83 17.69 -5.47
CA VAL A 439 2.66 17.58 -4.58
C VAL A 439 1.36 17.52 -5.38
N VAL A 440 0.50 16.57 -5.05
CA VAL A 440 -0.83 16.45 -5.64
C VAL A 440 -1.76 17.53 -5.07
N SER A 441 -2.33 18.34 -5.95
CA SER A 441 -3.19 19.45 -5.52
C SER A 441 -4.52 18.97 -4.88
N LEU A 442 -4.95 19.65 -3.82
CA LEU A 442 -6.28 19.43 -3.19
C LEU A 442 -7.45 19.44 -4.20
N PRO A 443 -7.51 20.38 -5.16
CA PRO A 443 -8.52 20.30 -6.23
C PRO A 443 -8.50 19.00 -7.04
N ALA A 444 -7.33 18.43 -7.34
CA ALA A 444 -7.24 17.16 -8.05
C ALA A 444 -7.80 16.00 -7.19
N LEU A 445 -7.45 15.95 -5.90
CA LEU A 445 -8.00 14.97 -4.94
C LEU A 445 -9.53 15.13 -4.73
N ARG A 446 -10.08 16.32 -4.98
CA ARG A 446 -11.53 16.57 -4.99
C ARG A 446 -12.21 16.17 -6.31
N GLY A 447 -11.45 15.67 -7.27
CA GLY A 447 -11.96 15.25 -8.57
C GLY A 447 -12.09 16.38 -9.59
N ALA A 448 -11.38 17.51 -9.47
CA ALA A 448 -11.46 18.57 -10.50
C ALA A 448 -10.76 18.12 -11.80
N PRO A 449 -11.46 18.07 -12.95
CA PRO A 449 -10.99 17.34 -14.14
C PRO A 449 -9.71 17.93 -14.73
N ASP A 450 -9.64 19.25 -14.93
CA ASP A 450 -8.43 19.92 -15.46
C ASP A 450 -7.22 19.76 -14.53
N ARG A 451 -7.49 19.70 -13.23
CA ARG A 451 -6.45 19.51 -12.21
C ARG A 451 -5.94 18.09 -12.26
N ILE A 452 -6.83 17.09 -12.36
CA ILE A 452 -6.45 15.68 -12.58
C ILE A 452 -5.60 15.55 -13.84
N ARG A 453 -6.06 16.09 -14.97
CA ARG A 453 -5.32 16.00 -16.25
C ARG A 453 -3.92 16.58 -16.13
N ARG A 454 -3.76 17.74 -15.48
CA ARG A 454 -2.44 18.34 -15.25
C ARG A 454 -1.56 17.48 -14.32
N GLU A 455 -2.10 16.98 -13.21
CA GLU A 455 -1.30 16.17 -12.27
C GLU A 455 -0.89 14.83 -12.89
N VAL A 456 -1.80 14.14 -13.61
CA VAL A 456 -1.47 12.91 -14.36
C VAL A 456 -0.38 13.18 -15.40
N LYS A 457 -0.51 14.27 -16.15
CA LYS A 457 0.50 14.66 -17.13
C LYS A 457 1.88 14.82 -16.47
N LYS A 458 1.95 15.59 -15.38
CA LYS A 458 3.20 15.91 -14.69
C LYS A 458 3.83 14.70 -13.96
N LEU A 459 3.01 13.89 -13.31
CA LEU A 459 3.49 12.81 -12.42
C LEU A 459 3.61 11.45 -13.11
N ILE A 460 2.93 11.24 -14.25
CA ILE A 460 2.86 9.94 -14.94
C ILE A 460 3.30 10.06 -16.41
N GLU A 461 2.70 10.97 -17.18
CA GLU A 461 2.92 11.04 -18.64
C GLU A 461 4.32 11.55 -19.02
N GLU A 462 4.72 12.69 -18.45
CA GLU A 462 6.01 13.34 -18.68
C GLU A 462 7.20 12.43 -18.29
N PRO A 463 7.28 11.85 -17.07
CA PRO A 463 8.35 10.90 -16.72
C PRO A 463 8.38 9.67 -17.63
N SER A 464 7.21 9.13 -17.96
CA SER A 464 7.13 7.98 -18.86
C SER A 464 7.63 8.30 -20.27
N THR A 465 7.35 9.52 -20.74
CA THR A 465 7.83 10.01 -22.04
C THR A 465 9.33 10.27 -22.02
N GLN A 466 9.85 10.88 -20.95
CA GLN A 466 11.27 11.15 -20.74
C GLN A 466 12.09 9.85 -20.75
N SER A 467 11.75 8.92 -19.86
CA SER A 467 12.39 7.60 -19.80
C SER A 467 12.27 6.83 -21.11
N PHE A 468 11.11 6.87 -21.79
CA PHE A 468 10.94 6.21 -23.09
C PHE A 468 11.87 6.77 -24.17
N ARG A 469 12.02 8.10 -24.25
CA ARG A 469 12.95 8.75 -25.19
C ARG A 469 14.39 8.36 -24.91
N PHE A 470 14.80 8.44 -23.64
CA PHE A 470 16.14 8.07 -23.19
C PHE A 470 16.47 6.61 -23.57
N VAL A 471 15.56 5.68 -23.26
CA VAL A 471 15.71 4.25 -23.60
C VAL A 471 15.75 4.03 -25.11
N SER A 472 14.90 4.73 -25.88
CA SER A 472 14.86 4.60 -27.35
C SER A 472 16.19 5.02 -27.99
N ILE A 473 16.84 6.06 -27.47
CA ILE A 473 18.16 6.52 -27.93
C ILE A 473 19.21 5.46 -27.61
N LEU A 474 19.26 4.96 -26.37
CA LEU A 474 20.20 3.89 -25.97
C LEU A 474 20.02 2.62 -26.79
N GLN A 475 18.77 2.24 -27.11
CA GLN A 475 18.50 1.08 -27.96
C GLN A 475 18.98 1.29 -29.40
N ASN A 476 18.77 2.48 -29.98
CA ASN A 476 19.27 2.79 -31.32
C ASN A 476 20.81 2.81 -31.35
N TYR A 477 21.46 3.39 -30.34
CA TYR A 477 22.92 3.30 -30.15
C TYR A 477 23.38 1.84 -30.20
N LYS A 478 22.74 0.96 -29.43
CA LYS A 478 23.11 -0.46 -29.37
C LYS A 478 22.81 -1.27 -30.63
N ALA A 479 21.67 -1.03 -31.26
CA ALA A 479 21.21 -1.83 -32.39
C ALA A 479 21.81 -1.37 -33.72
N LYS A 480 22.08 -0.07 -33.87
CA LYS A 480 22.45 0.56 -35.14
C LYS A 480 23.79 1.29 -35.10
N GLY A 481 24.45 1.38 -33.95
CA GLY A 481 25.68 2.16 -33.78
C GLY A 481 25.44 3.66 -33.91
N THR A 482 24.23 4.14 -33.60
CA THR A 482 23.89 5.57 -33.67
C THR A 482 24.80 6.38 -32.74
N GLU A 483 25.43 7.44 -33.23
CA GLU A 483 26.36 8.24 -32.42
C GLU A 483 25.62 8.97 -31.28
N ILE A 484 26.10 8.76 -30.05
CA ILE A 484 25.63 9.44 -28.84
C ILE A 484 26.84 9.95 -28.06
N GLN A 485 26.70 11.09 -27.39
CA GLN A 485 27.72 11.64 -26.51
C GLN A 485 27.26 11.51 -25.06
N PHE A 486 27.98 10.75 -24.24
CA PHE A 486 27.74 10.75 -22.79
C PHE A 486 28.33 12.02 -22.17
N ILE A 487 27.50 12.77 -21.44
CA ILE A 487 27.92 13.99 -20.73
C ILE A 487 28.32 13.63 -19.30
N SER A 488 27.52 12.78 -18.65
CA SER A 488 27.87 12.16 -17.37
C SER A 488 28.92 11.06 -17.54
N ASP A 489 29.57 10.68 -16.44
CA ASP A 489 30.58 9.63 -16.46
C ASP A 489 29.95 8.26 -16.77
N ALA A 490 30.16 7.79 -18.00
CA ALA A 490 29.71 6.51 -18.48
C ALA A 490 30.71 5.38 -18.23
N THR A 491 31.90 5.66 -17.69
CA THR A 491 33.00 4.67 -17.60
C THR A 491 32.71 3.51 -16.66
N LEU A 492 31.79 3.71 -15.71
CA LEU A 492 31.35 2.67 -14.79
C LEU A 492 30.31 1.72 -15.43
N PHE A 493 29.65 2.12 -16.52
CA PHE A 493 28.61 1.31 -17.15
C PHE A 493 29.18 0.45 -18.27
N ASP A 494 28.82 -0.82 -18.28
CA ASP A 494 29.04 -1.71 -19.42
C ASP A 494 27.75 -1.79 -20.23
N PHE A 495 27.55 -0.84 -21.14
CA PHE A 495 26.36 -0.81 -21.99
C PHE A 495 26.32 -1.99 -22.96
N ASP A 496 27.45 -2.59 -23.33
CA ASP A 496 27.51 -3.72 -24.26
C ASP A 496 26.95 -4.99 -23.64
N CYS A 497 27.12 -5.19 -22.33
CA CYS A 497 26.56 -6.34 -21.62
C CYS A 497 25.06 -6.23 -21.35
N VAL A 498 24.46 -5.03 -21.43
CA VAL A 498 23.02 -4.86 -21.18
C VAL A 498 22.19 -5.72 -22.14
N ARG A 499 21.24 -6.50 -21.62
CA ARG A 499 20.29 -7.31 -22.40
C ARG A 499 18.85 -6.90 -22.15
N ARG A 500 18.60 -6.18 -21.05
CA ARG A 500 17.27 -5.67 -20.73
C ARG A 500 17.33 -4.28 -20.12
N ILE A 501 16.36 -3.45 -20.48
CA ILE A 501 16.17 -2.12 -19.92
C ILE A 501 14.79 -2.03 -19.25
N VAL A 502 14.75 -1.63 -17.99
CA VAL A 502 13.52 -1.40 -17.22
C VAL A 502 13.33 0.09 -17.03
N ARG A 503 12.16 0.60 -17.35
CA ARG A 503 11.77 1.96 -16.96
C ARG A 503 10.99 1.88 -15.65
N LEU A 504 11.24 2.84 -14.76
CA LEU A 504 10.54 2.93 -13.48
C LEU A 504 10.30 4.40 -13.16
N SER A 505 9.07 4.75 -12.76
CA SER A 505 8.77 6.05 -12.18
C SER A 505 8.49 5.85 -10.68
N VAL A 506 9.10 6.67 -9.84
CA VAL A 506 8.91 6.62 -8.38
C VAL A 506 8.41 7.98 -7.91
N THR A 507 7.32 8.00 -7.16
CA THR A 507 6.76 9.24 -6.60
C THR A 507 6.98 9.35 -5.10
N LEU A 508 7.10 10.58 -4.58
CA LEU A 508 7.14 10.83 -3.13
C LEU A 508 5.73 10.92 -2.50
N ASP A 509 4.77 11.39 -3.29
CA ASP A 509 3.36 11.54 -2.88
C ASP A 509 2.49 10.51 -3.59
N ASP A 510 1.45 10.05 -2.89
CA ASP A 510 0.38 9.26 -3.48
C ASP A 510 -0.59 10.17 -4.25
N PHE A 511 -1.01 9.73 -5.43
CA PHE A 511 -2.11 10.35 -6.17
C PHE A 511 -3.33 9.43 -6.19
N ALA A 512 -3.84 9.08 -5.01
CA ALA A 512 -5.04 8.25 -4.87
C ALA A 512 -4.97 6.94 -5.69
N THR A 513 -3.75 6.42 -5.78
CA THR A 513 -3.35 5.28 -6.62
C THR A 513 -3.79 5.33 -8.07
N VAL A 514 -3.96 6.53 -8.64
CA VAL A 514 -4.26 6.73 -10.06
C VAL A 514 -3.18 6.09 -10.95
N GLN A 515 -1.95 5.96 -10.46
CA GLN A 515 -0.85 5.26 -11.12
C GLN A 515 -1.14 3.78 -11.47
N SER A 516 -2.08 3.13 -10.78
CA SER A 516 -2.48 1.75 -11.10
C SER A 516 -3.65 1.65 -12.08
N GLN A 517 -4.30 2.77 -12.43
CA GLN A 517 -5.48 2.82 -13.31
C GLN A 517 -5.17 3.28 -14.73
N ILE A 518 -4.04 2.85 -15.28
CA ILE A 518 -3.58 3.29 -16.60
C ILE A 518 -4.61 2.99 -17.71
N GLY A 519 -5.28 1.83 -17.64
CA GLY A 519 -6.35 1.47 -18.57
C GLY A 519 -7.49 2.49 -18.58
N SER A 520 -8.05 2.79 -17.40
CA SER A 520 -9.12 3.79 -17.22
C SER A 520 -8.68 5.19 -17.63
N LEU A 521 -7.43 5.58 -17.38
CA LEU A 521 -6.89 6.88 -17.79
C LEU A 521 -6.80 7.04 -19.32
N TYR A 522 -6.47 5.98 -20.06
CA TYR A 522 -6.54 6.01 -21.54
C TYR A 522 -7.99 6.07 -22.03
N LYS A 523 -8.89 5.29 -21.42
CA LYS A 523 -10.33 5.27 -21.76
C LYS A 523 -10.96 6.65 -21.52
N ALA A 524 -10.61 7.32 -20.42
CA ALA A 524 -11.03 8.68 -20.08
C ALA A 524 -10.37 9.80 -20.91
N GLY A 525 -9.45 9.44 -21.82
CA GLY A 525 -8.67 10.40 -22.59
C GLY A 525 -7.83 11.35 -21.74
N ILE A 526 -7.51 10.98 -20.49
CA ILE A 526 -6.61 11.74 -19.62
C ILE A 526 -5.16 11.51 -20.05
N LEU A 527 -4.80 10.25 -20.31
CA LEU A 527 -3.52 9.87 -20.89
C LEU A 527 -3.62 9.76 -22.41
N ASN A 528 -2.57 10.21 -23.09
CA ASN A 528 -2.44 10.03 -24.53
C ASN A 528 -2.16 8.56 -24.86
N LYS A 529 -2.97 7.94 -25.73
CA LYS A 529 -2.87 6.53 -26.14
C LYS A 529 -1.51 6.11 -26.72
N ASN A 530 -0.72 7.07 -27.21
CA ASN A 530 0.60 6.81 -27.77
C ASN A 530 1.72 6.77 -26.71
N VAL A 531 1.43 7.19 -25.48
CA VAL A 531 2.42 7.19 -24.40
C VAL A 531 2.58 5.76 -23.90
N ARG A 532 3.83 5.32 -23.72
CA ARG A 532 4.12 4.05 -23.04
C ARG A 532 4.42 4.35 -21.59
N VAL A 533 3.43 4.21 -20.73
CA VAL A 533 3.58 4.48 -19.29
C VAL A 533 4.58 3.50 -18.68
N ALA A 534 5.55 4.02 -17.94
CA ALA A 534 6.44 3.21 -17.09
C ALA A 534 5.69 2.82 -15.80
N PRO A 535 5.96 1.64 -15.21
CA PRO A 535 5.53 1.33 -13.85
C PRO A 535 5.76 2.50 -12.92
N THR A 536 4.70 2.94 -12.25
CA THR A 536 4.76 4.08 -11.34
C THR A 536 4.31 3.62 -9.96
N MET A 537 5.13 3.85 -8.95
CA MET A 537 4.85 3.46 -7.55
C MET A 537 5.39 4.51 -6.58
N ILE A 538 4.82 4.54 -5.37
CA ILE A 538 5.30 5.45 -4.33
C ILE A 538 6.60 4.88 -3.75
N PHE A 539 7.50 5.73 -3.29
CA PHE A 539 8.76 5.29 -2.68
C PHE A 539 8.56 4.29 -1.53
N ALA A 540 7.56 4.51 -0.66
CA ALA A 540 7.24 3.59 0.43
C ALA A 540 6.83 2.19 -0.06
N ASP A 541 6.12 2.09 -1.19
CA ASP A 541 5.76 0.81 -1.80
C ASP A 541 6.99 0.13 -2.41
N LEU A 542 7.89 0.87 -3.06
CA LEU A 542 9.13 0.32 -3.60
C LEU A 542 10.02 -0.25 -2.48
N GLU A 543 10.12 0.47 -1.35
CA GLU A 543 10.79 -0.05 -0.15
C GLU A 543 10.14 -1.34 0.35
N MET A 544 8.81 -1.39 0.41
CA MET A 544 8.05 -2.56 0.83
C MET A 544 8.31 -3.78 -0.07
N VAL A 545 8.32 -3.57 -1.39
CA VAL A 545 8.65 -4.59 -2.39
C VAL A 545 10.06 -5.13 -2.14
N PHE A 546 11.04 -4.25 -1.93
CA PHE A 546 12.42 -4.67 -1.72
C PHE A 546 12.65 -5.35 -0.36
N ASP A 547 11.89 -4.97 0.66
CA ASP A 547 11.96 -5.59 1.98
C ASP A 547 11.35 -7.02 1.99
N LEU A 548 10.20 -7.21 1.33
CA LEU A 548 9.50 -8.51 1.29
C LEU A 548 10.17 -9.50 0.32
N LEU A 549 10.67 -9.02 -0.82
CA LEU A 549 11.36 -9.86 -1.80
C LEU A 549 12.84 -10.00 -1.45
N GLU A 550 13.15 -10.89 -0.49
CA GLU A 550 14.51 -11.09 0.04
C GLU A 550 15.57 -11.38 -1.06
N ASP A 551 15.23 -12.16 -2.09
CA ASP A 551 16.17 -12.50 -3.16
C ASP A 551 16.25 -11.39 -4.25
N PRO A 552 17.44 -10.89 -4.60
CA PRO A 552 17.60 -9.91 -5.69
C PRO A 552 16.96 -10.32 -7.02
N ALA A 553 16.95 -11.62 -7.36
CA ALA A 553 16.28 -12.11 -8.56
C ALA A 553 14.77 -11.84 -8.55
N LEU A 554 14.13 -11.99 -7.38
CA LEU A 554 12.70 -11.75 -7.23
C LEU A 554 12.37 -10.27 -7.35
N LYS A 555 13.21 -9.39 -6.80
CA LYS A 555 13.07 -7.93 -6.94
C LYS A 555 13.10 -7.50 -8.40
N VAL A 556 14.12 -7.95 -9.13
CA VAL A 556 14.28 -7.69 -10.56
C VAL A 556 13.06 -8.22 -11.32
N HIS A 557 12.71 -9.48 -11.08
CA HIS A 557 11.57 -10.11 -11.75
C HIS A 557 10.24 -9.38 -11.48
N TYR A 558 10.00 -8.96 -10.24
CA TYR A 558 8.81 -8.18 -9.89
C TYR A 558 8.73 -6.90 -10.71
N LEU A 559 9.77 -6.07 -10.70
CA LEU A 559 9.79 -4.78 -11.41
C LEU A 559 9.59 -4.97 -12.92
N PHE A 560 10.22 -6.00 -13.51
CA PHE A 560 10.00 -6.34 -14.92
C PHE A 560 8.55 -6.73 -15.20
N ARG A 561 8.05 -7.74 -14.50
CA ARG A 561 6.71 -8.25 -14.74
C ARG A 561 5.64 -7.20 -14.44
N ARG A 562 5.86 -6.32 -13.45
CA ARG A 562 4.96 -5.20 -13.15
C ARG A 562 4.77 -4.30 -14.37
N GLY A 563 5.82 -4.03 -15.15
CA GLY A 563 5.69 -3.32 -16.44
C GLY A 563 4.93 -4.10 -17.50
N GLU A 564 5.18 -5.40 -17.62
CA GLU A 564 4.50 -6.24 -18.63
C GLU A 564 2.99 -6.39 -18.39
N VAL A 565 2.57 -6.39 -17.12
CA VAL A 565 1.16 -6.57 -16.72
C VAL A 565 0.40 -5.27 -16.47
N GLN A 566 1.09 -4.11 -16.57
CA GLN A 566 0.50 -2.79 -16.40
C GLN A 566 -0.68 -2.59 -17.37
N GLY A 567 -1.86 -2.27 -16.83
CA GLY A 567 -3.07 -2.02 -17.61
C GLY A 567 -3.77 -3.26 -18.16
N LYS A 568 -3.37 -4.48 -17.73
CA LYS A 568 -3.96 -5.75 -18.20
C LYS A 568 -4.67 -6.56 -17.11
N LEU A 569 -3.99 -6.80 -15.98
CA LEU A 569 -4.37 -7.90 -15.08
C LEU A 569 -5.15 -7.49 -13.81
N LEU A 570 -5.07 -6.23 -13.37
CA LEU A 570 -5.83 -5.70 -12.23
C LEU A 570 -6.06 -4.19 -12.44
N GLU A 571 -7.30 -3.76 -12.62
CA GLU A 571 -7.69 -2.36 -12.47
C GLU A 571 -7.99 -2.11 -10.98
N MET A 572 -7.79 -0.87 -10.50
CA MET A 572 -8.17 -0.46 -9.13
C MET A 572 -7.44 -1.14 -7.96
N ALA A 573 -6.22 -1.64 -8.15
CA ALA A 573 -5.40 -2.23 -7.09
C ALA A 573 -4.28 -1.30 -6.60
N HIS A 574 -3.99 -1.30 -5.30
CA HIS A 574 -2.80 -0.66 -4.71
C HIS A 574 -1.55 -1.53 -4.85
N GLU A 575 -0.35 -0.98 -4.67
CA GLU A 575 0.89 -1.73 -4.91
C GLU A 575 1.07 -2.90 -3.92
N ALA A 576 0.59 -2.78 -2.68
CA ALA A 576 0.55 -3.89 -1.73
C ALA A 576 -0.31 -5.07 -2.25
N GLU A 577 -1.41 -4.80 -2.95
CA GLU A 577 -2.24 -5.84 -3.56
C GLU A 577 -1.56 -6.47 -4.78
N TRP A 578 -0.88 -5.66 -5.60
CA TRP A 578 -0.02 -6.17 -6.68
C TRP A 578 1.08 -7.07 -6.15
N LEU A 579 1.74 -6.67 -5.06
CA LEU A 579 2.77 -7.47 -4.41
C LEU A 579 2.18 -8.74 -3.82
N GLN A 580 1.02 -8.69 -3.15
CA GLN A 580 0.37 -9.89 -2.66
C GLN A 580 -0.04 -10.86 -3.78
N PHE A 581 -0.52 -10.32 -4.91
CA PHE A 581 -0.81 -11.10 -6.11
C PHE A 581 0.47 -11.74 -6.68
N TYR A 582 1.57 -11.00 -6.74
CA TYR A 582 2.88 -11.53 -7.12
C TYR A 582 3.37 -12.62 -6.16
N LEU A 583 3.26 -12.43 -4.85
CA LEU A 583 3.67 -13.44 -3.88
C LEU A 583 2.93 -14.75 -4.10
N ASN A 584 1.67 -14.71 -4.55
CA ASN A 584 0.92 -15.95 -4.77
C ASN A 584 1.10 -16.57 -6.15
N THR A 585 1.39 -15.78 -7.18
CA THR A 585 1.35 -16.25 -8.59
C THR A 585 2.67 -16.08 -9.34
N GLY A 586 3.58 -15.23 -8.87
CA GLY A 586 4.70 -14.71 -9.64
C GLY A 586 4.26 -13.90 -10.86
N PHE A 587 3.01 -13.45 -10.91
CA PHE A 587 2.31 -12.98 -12.12
C PHE A 587 2.26 -14.02 -13.25
N ASN A 588 2.29 -15.32 -12.92
CA ASN A 588 2.13 -16.42 -13.89
C ASN A 588 0.68 -16.92 -13.85
N VAL A 589 -0.22 -16.24 -14.58
CA VAL A 589 -1.68 -16.50 -14.53
C VAL A 589 -2.28 -17.04 -15.83
N GLY A 590 -1.44 -17.39 -16.80
CA GLY A 590 -1.88 -18.12 -17.99
C GLY A 590 -2.72 -17.27 -18.93
N ASP A 591 -3.90 -17.76 -19.35
CA ASP A 591 -4.73 -17.08 -20.35
C ASP A 591 -5.23 -15.71 -19.90
N PHE A 592 -5.33 -15.47 -18.58
CA PHE A 592 -5.74 -14.18 -18.05
C PHE A 592 -4.78 -13.04 -18.43
N GLU A 593 -3.51 -13.33 -18.76
CA GLU A 593 -2.54 -12.30 -19.19
C GLU A 593 -2.88 -11.65 -20.53
N GLU A 594 -3.73 -12.30 -21.32
CA GLU A 594 -4.11 -11.91 -22.68
C GLU A 594 -5.60 -11.51 -22.78
N THR A 595 -6.32 -11.46 -21.65
CA THR A 595 -7.74 -11.06 -21.63
C THR A 595 -7.91 -9.65 -21.11
N ASP A 596 -8.90 -8.92 -21.64
CA ASP A 596 -9.38 -7.65 -21.08
C ASP A 596 -10.30 -7.84 -19.85
N GLU A 597 -10.35 -9.05 -19.28
CA GLU A 597 -11.19 -9.38 -18.13
C GLU A 597 -10.58 -8.83 -16.82
N VAL A 598 -11.43 -8.22 -15.99
CA VAL A 598 -11.04 -7.73 -14.67
C VAL A 598 -10.95 -8.90 -13.69
N MET A 599 -9.76 -9.12 -13.11
CA MET A 599 -9.61 -10.06 -12.01
C MET A 599 -9.83 -9.40 -10.66
N MET A 600 -10.60 -10.05 -9.79
CA MET A 600 -10.76 -9.64 -8.40
C MET A 600 -9.91 -10.54 -7.50
N PHE A 601 -9.16 -9.92 -6.59
CA PHE A 601 -8.29 -10.63 -5.67
C PHE A 601 -8.94 -10.74 -4.28
N PRO A 602 -9.45 -11.92 -3.88
CA PRO A 602 -10.34 -12.05 -2.73
C PRO A 602 -9.68 -11.80 -1.36
N TYR A 603 -8.35 -11.69 -1.30
CA TYR A 603 -7.58 -11.51 -0.07
C TYR A 603 -7.02 -10.09 0.13
N GLY A 604 -7.13 -9.21 -0.86
CA GLY A 604 -6.49 -7.88 -0.84
C GLY A 604 -5.00 -7.95 -0.44
N SER A 605 -4.55 -6.98 0.36
CA SER A 605 -3.20 -6.88 0.93
C SER A 605 -3.06 -7.38 2.38
N GLN A 606 -4.08 -8.06 2.93
CA GLN A 606 -4.20 -8.27 4.38
C GLN A 606 -3.00 -8.98 5.02
N LEU A 607 -2.37 -9.95 4.35
CA LEU A 607 -1.19 -10.64 4.90
C LEU A 607 0.04 -9.73 5.00
N ILE A 608 0.17 -8.77 4.08
CA ILE A 608 1.22 -7.76 4.09
C ILE A 608 0.91 -6.73 5.18
N ASP A 609 -0.33 -6.24 5.24
CA ASP A 609 -0.77 -5.27 6.24
C ASP A 609 -0.60 -5.82 7.67
N ASP A 610 -1.03 -7.06 7.91
CA ASP A 610 -0.84 -7.78 9.17
C ASP A 610 0.64 -7.89 9.53
N HIS A 611 1.51 -8.17 8.56
CA HIS A 611 2.94 -8.32 8.81
C HIS A 611 3.56 -7.02 9.32
N TYR A 612 3.36 -5.92 8.59
CA TYR A 612 3.94 -4.64 8.94
C TYR A 612 3.31 -4.05 10.20
N HIS A 613 1.98 -4.09 10.31
CA HIS A 613 1.28 -3.59 11.49
C HIS A 613 1.70 -4.35 12.76
N LEU A 614 1.70 -5.68 12.73
CA LEU A 614 2.05 -6.47 13.91
C LEU A 614 3.55 -6.44 14.22
N SER A 615 4.42 -6.56 13.21
CA SER A 615 5.87 -6.73 13.44
C SER A 615 6.57 -5.41 13.75
N GLU A 616 6.23 -4.33 13.05
CA GLU A 616 6.93 -3.05 13.20
C GLU A 616 6.26 -2.16 14.24
N SER A 617 4.93 -2.02 14.17
CA SER A 617 4.21 -1.10 15.06
C SER A 617 3.88 -1.70 16.42
N VAL A 618 3.53 -2.99 16.49
CA VAL A 618 3.18 -3.66 17.76
C VAL A 618 4.33 -4.49 18.35
N GLY A 619 5.43 -4.68 17.60
CA GLY A 619 6.59 -5.45 18.05
C GLY A 619 6.37 -6.97 18.13
N VAL A 620 5.33 -7.47 17.47
CA VAL A 620 4.95 -8.89 17.41
C VAL A 620 5.57 -9.55 16.17
N LEU A 621 6.57 -10.40 16.39
CA LEU A 621 7.31 -11.10 15.32
C LEU A 621 6.41 -11.98 14.44
N ARG A 622 5.86 -11.43 13.36
CA ARG A 622 5.23 -12.20 12.28
C ARG A 622 6.26 -12.53 11.21
N ARG A 623 6.10 -13.72 10.61
CA ARG A 623 6.94 -14.11 9.47
C ARG A 623 6.54 -13.26 8.27
N LYS A 624 7.55 -12.70 7.59
CA LYS A 624 7.39 -12.05 6.28
C LYS A 624 6.63 -12.98 5.33
N PRO A 625 5.57 -12.49 4.65
CA PRO A 625 4.98 -13.16 3.50
C PRO A 625 6.07 -13.51 2.49
N LYS A 626 6.01 -14.71 1.90
CA LYS A 626 7.02 -15.20 0.95
C LYS A 626 6.36 -15.62 -0.35
N PRO A 627 7.05 -15.47 -1.49
CA PRO A 627 6.54 -15.98 -2.75
C PRO A 627 6.25 -17.47 -2.70
N GLN A 628 5.19 -17.88 -3.40
CA GLN A 628 4.85 -19.27 -3.65
C GLN A 628 5.78 -19.82 -4.73
N ILE A 629 6.91 -20.34 -4.28
CA ILE A 629 7.96 -20.90 -5.13
C ILE A 629 8.44 -22.22 -4.55
N SER A 630 8.74 -23.17 -5.43
CA SER A 630 9.23 -24.48 -5.01
C SER A 630 10.61 -24.35 -4.34
N LYS A 631 10.89 -25.26 -3.40
CA LYS A 631 12.20 -25.27 -2.72
C LYS A 631 13.34 -25.52 -3.71
N TYR A 632 13.11 -26.34 -4.74
CA TYR A 632 14.13 -26.60 -5.74
C TYR A 632 14.46 -25.34 -6.55
N TRP A 633 13.47 -24.55 -6.94
CA TRP A 633 13.69 -23.28 -7.63
C TRP A 633 14.55 -22.32 -6.80
N LEU A 634 14.23 -22.15 -5.51
CA LEU A 634 15.02 -21.31 -4.61
C LEU A 634 16.49 -21.76 -4.55
N THR A 635 16.76 -23.07 -4.61
CA THR A 635 18.15 -23.56 -4.65
C THR A 635 18.85 -23.27 -5.97
N ILE A 636 18.14 -23.27 -7.10
CA ILE A 636 18.70 -22.87 -8.41
C ILE A 636 19.05 -21.38 -8.37
N LEU A 637 18.13 -20.52 -7.92
CA LEU A 637 18.34 -19.07 -7.81
C LEU A 637 19.50 -18.74 -6.88
N SER A 638 19.54 -19.35 -5.69
CA SER A 638 20.66 -19.18 -4.75
C SER A 638 22.00 -19.56 -5.38
N MET A 639 22.04 -20.63 -6.18
CA MET A 639 23.26 -21.08 -6.84
C MET A 639 23.64 -20.19 -8.03
N MET A 640 22.69 -19.67 -8.81
CA MET A 640 22.94 -18.65 -9.83
C MET A 640 23.58 -17.39 -9.22
N ARG A 641 22.99 -16.88 -8.14
CA ARG A 641 23.51 -15.72 -7.40
C ARG A 641 24.90 -15.97 -6.83
N GLN A 642 25.14 -17.12 -6.22
CA GLN A 642 26.46 -17.48 -5.68
C GLN A 642 27.54 -17.60 -6.76
N ARG A 643 27.19 -18.06 -7.96
CA ARG A 643 28.12 -18.13 -9.09
C ARG A 643 28.38 -16.76 -9.72
N GLY A 644 27.42 -15.83 -9.65
CA GLY A 644 27.57 -14.45 -10.09
C GLY A 644 28.04 -14.31 -11.54
N PHE A 645 27.66 -15.24 -12.42
CA PHE A 645 28.06 -15.20 -13.84
C PHE A 645 27.29 -14.11 -14.58
N GLN A 646 27.89 -13.48 -15.58
CA GLN A 646 27.23 -12.47 -16.39
C GLN A 646 25.93 -13.01 -17.03
N GLY A 647 24.82 -12.30 -16.84
CA GLY A 647 23.48 -12.69 -17.32
C GLY A 647 22.71 -13.60 -16.36
N TRP A 648 23.14 -13.73 -15.10
CA TRP A 648 22.41 -14.50 -14.10
C TRP A 648 21.05 -13.89 -13.76
N THR A 649 20.87 -12.56 -13.84
CA THR A 649 19.57 -11.92 -13.62
C THR A 649 18.59 -12.27 -14.74
N GLU A 650 19.08 -12.32 -15.99
CA GLU A 650 18.28 -12.75 -17.14
C GLU A 650 17.89 -14.23 -17.04
N ALA A 651 18.82 -15.10 -16.65
CA ALA A 651 18.54 -16.51 -16.42
C ALA A 651 17.50 -16.70 -15.30
N ALA A 652 17.65 -15.96 -14.20
CA ALA A 652 16.71 -16.01 -13.09
C ALA A 652 15.32 -15.50 -13.49
N TYR A 653 15.24 -14.43 -14.28
CA TYR A 653 13.98 -13.93 -14.83
C TYR A 653 13.24 -15.00 -15.65
N ILE A 654 13.94 -15.61 -16.60
CA ILE A 654 13.35 -16.66 -17.46
C ILE A 654 12.87 -17.84 -16.61
N LEU A 655 13.63 -18.23 -15.58
CA LEU A 655 13.27 -19.32 -14.67
C LEU A 655 12.03 -19.02 -13.81
N LEU A 656 11.87 -17.76 -13.38
CA LEU A 656 10.78 -17.29 -12.51
C LEU A 656 9.44 -17.10 -13.26
N ASN A 657 9.47 -17.11 -14.60
CA ASN A 657 8.28 -17.12 -15.44
C ASN A 657 7.53 -18.47 -15.46
N LEU A 658 7.96 -19.47 -14.69
CA LEU A 658 7.22 -20.73 -14.54
C LEU A 658 6.32 -20.68 -13.31
N SER A 659 5.04 -21.02 -13.48
CA SER A 659 4.06 -21.10 -12.39
C SER A 659 4.43 -22.19 -11.38
N LEU A 660 3.92 -22.12 -10.15
CA LEU A 660 4.22 -23.14 -9.14
C LEU A 660 3.85 -24.56 -9.61
N GLU A 661 2.73 -24.69 -10.35
CA GLU A 661 2.28 -25.95 -10.93
C GLU A 661 3.29 -26.47 -11.98
N GLU A 662 3.83 -25.60 -12.82
CA GLU A 662 4.87 -25.95 -13.80
C GLU A 662 6.17 -26.35 -13.10
N GLN A 663 6.54 -25.66 -12.03
CA GLN A 663 7.71 -26.01 -11.21
C GLN A 663 7.57 -27.41 -10.60
N ASP A 664 6.43 -27.70 -9.96
CA ASP A 664 6.12 -28.99 -9.37
C ASP A 664 6.10 -30.10 -10.44
N MET A 665 5.53 -29.83 -11.61
CA MET A 665 5.52 -30.75 -12.76
C MET A 665 6.94 -31.08 -13.24
N VAL A 666 7.80 -30.07 -13.40
CA VAL A 666 9.19 -30.25 -13.79
C VAL A 666 9.96 -31.05 -12.72
N GLU A 667 9.76 -30.75 -11.43
CA GLU A 667 10.40 -31.50 -10.34
C GLU A 667 10.06 -32.99 -10.38
N VAL A 668 8.78 -33.32 -10.62
CA VAL A 668 8.33 -34.72 -10.75
C VAL A 668 8.98 -35.39 -11.96
N LYS A 669 8.97 -34.74 -13.12
CA LYS A 669 9.59 -35.29 -14.34
C LYS A 669 11.10 -35.47 -14.18
N LEU A 670 11.80 -34.52 -13.54
CA LEU A 670 13.25 -34.63 -13.26
C LEU A 670 13.57 -35.83 -12.38
N LYS A 671 12.75 -36.13 -11.36
CA LYS A 671 12.92 -37.34 -10.52
C LYS A 671 12.73 -38.63 -11.33
N GLY A 672 11.86 -38.62 -12.35
CA GLY A 672 11.72 -39.69 -13.33
C GLY A 672 12.99 -39.87 -14.16
N LEU A 673 13.47 -38.79 -14.80
CA LEU A 673 14.67 -38.78 -15.63
C LEU A 673 15.92 -39.24 -14.89
N LYS A 674 16.06 -38.93 -13.59
CA LYS A 674 17.16 -39.44 -12.76
C LYS A 674 17.29 -40.98 -12.82
N LYS A 675 16.17 -41.69 -12.92
CA LYS A 675 16.11 -43.16 -12.87
C LYS A 675 16.28 -43.80 -14.25
N THR A 676 15.77 -43.14 -15.30
CA THR A 676 15.71 -43.69 -16.66
C THR A 676 17.00 -43.41 -17.44
N VAL A 677 17.55 -42.19 -17.33
CA VAL A 677 18.75 -41.79 -18.10
C VAL A 677 19.95 -42.73 -17.94
N PRO A 678 20.28 -43.25 -16.74
CA PRO A 678 21.38 -44.20 -16.61
C PRO A 678 21.13 -45.58 -17.24
N ARG A 679 19.86 -45.96 -17.44
CA ARG A 679 19.46 -47.30 -17.93
C ARG A 679 19.42 -47.36 -19.46
N ASP A 680 19.10 -46.25 -20.09
CA ASP A 680 18.74 -46.19 -21.51
C ASP A 680 19.81 -45.46 -22.34
N LEU A 681 21.07 -45.43 -21.86
CA LEU A 681 22.20 -44.68 -22.45
C LEU A 681 22.55 -45.06 -23.91
N GLY A 682 22.07 -46.20 -24.39
CA GLY A 682 22.32 -46.70 -25.75
C GLY A 682 21.18 -46.44 -26.74
N ASP A 683 20.05 -45.88 -26.30
CA ASP A 683 18.89 -45.61 -27.15
C ASP A 683 18.95 -44.17 -27.71
N PRO A 684 19.10 -43.99 -29.04
CA PRO A 684 19.13 -42.67 -29.65
C PRO A 684 17.82 -41.87 -29.50
N ASP A 685 16.69 -42.53 -29.23
CA ASP A 685 15.38 -41.89 -29.01
C ASP A 685 15.07 -41.66 -27.52
N HIS A 686 16.04 -41.90 -26.63
CA HIS A 686 15.83 -41.78 -25.19
C HIS A 686 15.47 -40.34 -24.76
N GLN A 687 14.30 -40.19 -24.14
CA GLN A 687 13.89 -38.91 -23.57
C GLN A 687 14.70 -38.61 -22.30
N ASN A 688 15.73 -37.77 -22.44
CA ASN A 688 16.57 -37.30 -21.35
C ASN A 688 16.29 -35.85 -20.93
N SER A 689 15.19 -35.27 -21.42
CA SER A 689 14.94 -33.85 -21.29
C SER A 689 13.48 -33.46 -21.11
N ILE A 690 13.27 -32.27 -20.54
CA ILE A 690 11.98 -31.61 -20.36
C ILE A 690 12.09 -30.24 -21.01
N VAL A 691 11.14 -29.88 -21.87
CA VAL A 691 11.03 -28.52 -22.42
C VAL A 691 9.68 -27.96 -21.98
N VAL A 692 9.71 -26.81 -21.33
CA VAL A 692 8.53 -26.04 -20.97
C VAL A 692 8.44 -24.88 -21.96
N ILE A 693 7.49 -24.99 -22.87
CA ILE A 693 7.21 -23.96 -23.88
C ILE A 693 6.23 -22.96 -23.26
N PRO A 694 6.55 -21.66 -23.29
CA PRO A 694 5.65 -20.65 -22.77
C PRO A 694 4.40 -20.53 -23.65
N ARG A 695 3.33 -19.95 -23.12
CA ARG A 695 2.14 -19.60 -23.94
C ARG A 695 2.49 -18.51 -24.96
N LYS A 696 1.66 -18.34 -26.00
CA LYS A 696 1.93 -17.45 -27.17
C LYS A 696 2.28 -15.99 -26.83
N GLY A 697 1.80 -15.47 -25.69
CA GLY A 697 2.13 -14.12 -25.20
C GLY A 697 3.56 -13.94 -24.65
N ARG A 698 4.27 -15.03 -24.40
CA ARG A 698 5.59 -15.04 -23.75
C ARG A 698 6.65 -15.66 -24.66
N ARG A 699 7.89 -15.17 -24.58
CA ARG A 699 8.95 -15.50 -25.55
C ARG A 699 10.06 -16.42 -25.01
N ASP A 700 9.98 -16.77 -23.73
CA ASP A 700 11.08 -17.42 -23.02
C ASP A 700 10.72 -18.85 -22.63
N ALA A 701 11.42 -19.84 -23.20
CA ALA A 701 11.29 -21.25 -22.85
C ALA A 701 12.32 -21.67 -21.80
N VAL A 702 11.98 -22.71 -21.03
CA VAL A 702 12.90 -23.34 -20.08
C VAL A 702 13.04 -24.82 -20.42
N ALA A 703 14.27 -25.26 -20.62
CA ALA A 703 14.60 -26.64 -20.88
C ALA A 703 15.48 -27.20 -19.77
N PHE A 704 15.17 -28.42 -19.32
CA PHE A 704 16.01 -29.19 -18.43
C PHE A 704 16.53 -30.41 -19.15
N ILE A 705 17.83 -30.68 -19.02
CA ILE A 705 18.45 -31.86 -19.61
C ILE A 705 19.25 -32.63 -18.57
N VAL A 706 19.06 -33.94 -18.55
CA VAL A 706 19.74 -34.85 -17.63
C VAL A 706 20.75 -35.67 -18.40
N PHE A 707 21.99 -35.72 -17.90
CA PHE A 707 23.06 -36.51 -18.50
C PHE A 707 23.89 -37.22 -17.43
N ASP A 708 24.57 -38.29 -17.85
CA ASP A 708 25.53 -39.03 -17.05
C ASP A 708 26.96 -38.53 -17.31
N ASP A 709 27.95 -39.18 -16.67
CA ASP A 709 29.36 -38.81 -16.83
C ASP A 709 29.90 -39.13 -18.24
N SER A 710 29.36 -40.15 -18.91
CA SER A 710 29.82 -40.52 -20.25
C SER A 710 29.45 -39.47 -21.31
N ASN A 711 28.30 -38.79 -21.14
CA ASN A 711 27.83 -37.75 -22.05
C ASN A 711 28.22 -36.32 -21.65
N TYR A 712 28.95 -36.13 -20.53
CA TYR A 712 29.33 -34.81 -20.05
C TYR A 712 30.08 -33.97 -21.10
N GLY A 713 30.94 -34.60 -21.90
CA GLY A 713 31.68 -33.94 -22.99
C GLY A 713 30.79 -33.45 -24.14
N ARG A 714 29.63 -34.07 -24.34
CA ARG A 714 28.68 -33.74 -25.43
C ARG A 714 27.60 -32.72 -25.03
N ARG A 715 27.60 -32.28 -23.77
CA ARG A 715 26.57 -31.38 -23.19
C ARG A 715 26.26 -30.14 -24.05
N ARG A 716 27.27 -29.51 -24.67
CA ARG A 716 27.07 -28.30 -25.48
C ARG A 716 26.20 -28.59 -26.72
N LYS A 717 26.47 -29.71 -27.40
CA LYS A 717 25.65 -30.17 -28.54
C LYS A 717 24.25 -30.53 -28.09
N MET A 718 24.12 -31.19 -26.93
CA MET A 718 22.81 -31.53 -26.37
C MET A 718 22.00 -30.28 -26.00
N PHE A 719 22.65 -29.24 -25.46
CA PHE A 719 22.02 -27.95 -25.16
C PHE A 719 21.55 -27.24 -26.42
N GLN A 720 22.35 -27.25 -27.49
CA GLN A 720 21.94 -26.68 -28.78
C GLN A 720 20.72 -27.42 -29.36
N ASN A 721 20.79 -28.74 -29.42
CA ASN A 721 19.69 -29.55 -29.97
C ASN A 721 18.36 -29.31 -29.23
N ILE A 722 18.39 -29.13 -27.90
CA ILE A 722 17.17 -28.89 -27.13
C ILE A 722 16.67 -27.46 -27.25
N SER A 723 17.55 -26.47 -27.38
CA SER A 723 17.13 -25.10 -27.66
C SER A 723 16.52 -24.99 -29.05
N ASP A 724 17.08 -25.67 -30.05
CA ASP A 724 16.56 -25.67 -31.43
C ASP A 724 15.13 -26.23 -31.46
N ARG A 725 14.88 -27.32 -30.72
CA ARG A 725 13.52 -27.86 -30.51
C ARG A 725 12.57 -26.87 -29.84
N ALA A 726 13.06 -26.04 -28.92
CA ALA A 726 12.22 -25.00 -28.33
C ALA A 726 11.87 -23.92 -29.37
N PHE A 727 12.82 -23.55 -30.24
CA PHE A 727 12.67 -22.56 -31.30
C PHE A 727 11.83 -23.02 -32.50
N GLU A 728 11.48 -24.31 -32.60
CA GLU A 728 10.42 -24.79 -33.50
C GLU A 728 9.06 -24.09 -33.22
N ASN A 729 8.89 -23.51 -32.03
CA ASN A 729 7.74 -22.68 -31.69
C ASN A 729 8.02 -21.21 -32.05
N GLU A 730 7.30 -20.67 -33.04
CA GLU A 730 7.57 -19.36 -33.65
C GLU A 730 7.66 -18.18 -32.65
N HIS A 731 6.86 -18.22 -31.57
CA HIS A 731 6.82 -17.17 -30.54
C HIS A 731 7.99 -17.22 -29.56
N VAL A 732 8.70 -18.35 -29.45
CA VAL A 732 9.85 -18.53 -28.56
C VAL A 732 11.08 -17.88 -29.19
N LYS A 733 11.67 -16.92 -28.48
CA LYS A 733 12.88 -16.21 -28.91
C LYS A 733 14.11 -16.56 -28.07
N ARG A 734 13.91 -17.05 -26.84
CA ARG A 734 15.00 -17.49 -25.96
C ARG A 734 14.68 -18.81 -25.28
N CYS A 735 15.72 -19.57 -24.99
CA CYS A 735 15.62 -20.80 -24.22
C CYS A 735 16.69 -20.85 -23.14
N LEU A 736 16.28 -20.90 -21.87
CA LEU A 736 17.17 -21.22 -20.76
C LEU A 736 17.31 -22.73 -20.66
N VAL A 737 18.51 -23.25 -20.90
CA VAL A 737 18.82 -24.67 -20.78
C VAL A 737 19.56 -24.94 -19.47
N ILE A 738 19.01 -25.80 -18.62
CA ILE A 738 19.58 -26.20 -17.33
C ILE A 738 19.98 -27.67 -17.37
N GLY A 739 21.27 -27.92 -17.25
CA GLY A 739 21.86 -29.26 -17.26
C GLY A 739 22.03 -29.82 -15.86
N LYS A 740 21.54 -31.05 -15.65
CA LYS A 740 21.69 -31.78 -14.39
C LYS A 740 22.42 -33.10 -14.62
N ARG A 741 23.43 -33.34 -13.79
CA ARG A 741 24.24 -34.54 -13.86
C ARG A 741 23.76 -35.59 -12.86
N VAL A 742 23.61 -36.84 -13.30
CA VAL A 742 23.13 -37.93 -12.44
C VAL A 742 24.04 -38.15 -11.22
N SER A 743 25.36 -38.23 -11.42
CA SER A 743 26.34 -38.45 -10.34
C SER A 743 26.42 -37.30 -9.34
N ALA A 744 25.99 -36.09 -9.71
CA ALA A 744 25.99 -34.89 -8.87
C ALA A 744 24.58 -34.37 -8.54
N TRP A 745 23.58 -35.26 -8.44
CA TRP A 745 22.16 -34.88 -8.35
C TRP A 745 21.79 -33.92 -7.21
N ASN A 746 22.55 -33.95 -6.11
CA ASN A 746 22.33 -33.07 -4.95
C ASN A 746 22.61 -31.60 -5.27
N ARG A 747 23.37 -31.30 -6.34
CA ARG A 747 23.52 -29.94 -6.85
C ARG A 747 22.24 -29.53 -7.60
N PRO A 748 21.73 -28.29 -7.40
CA PRO A 748 20.56 -27.78 -8.12
C PRO A 748 20.71 -27.96 -9.63
N TYR A 749 21.85 -27.54 -10.19
CA TYR A 749 22.25 -27.80 -11.56
C TYR A 749 23.77 -27.92 -11.66
N GLU A 750 24.24 -28.46 -12.77
CA GLU A 750 25.67 -28.58 -13.09
C GLU A 750 26.14 -27.39 -13.94
N THR A 751 25.44 -27.17 -15.04
CA THR A 751 25.71 -26.12 -16.03
C THR A 751 24.38 -25.55 -16.53
N LEU A 752 24.38 -24.32 -17.00
CA LEU A 752 23.24 -23.69 -17.66
C LEU A 752 23.72 -22.83 -18.83
N GLY A 753 22.80 -22.42 -19.69
CA GLY A 753 23.06 -21.44 -20.74
C GLY A 753 21.76 -20.86 -21.28
N ILE A 754 21.82 -19.60 -21.74
CA ILE A 754 20.72 -18.95 -22.45
C ILE A 754 21.04 -19.02 -23.94
N PHE A 755 20.09 -19.52 -24.72
CA PHE A 755 20.17 -19.60 -26.17
C PHE A 755 19.16 -18.62 -26.77
N TYR A 756 19.50 -18.07 -27.92
CA TYR A 756 18.70 -17.08 -28.65
C TYR A 756 18.39 -17.63 -30.04
N CYS A 757 17.16 -17.45 -30.51
CA CYS A 757 16.77 -17.77 -31.88
C CYS A 757 17.47 -16.83 -32.87
N GLU A 758 17.85 -17.31 -34.05
CA GLU A 758 18.50 -16.49 -35.09
C GLU A 758 17.61 -15.28 -35.46
N GLY A 759 18.17 -14.07 -35.38
CA GLY A 759 17.46 -12.82 -35.67
C GLY A 759 16.57 -12.25 -34.55
N GLY A 760 16.59 -12.82 -33.34
CA GLY A 760 15.88 -12.24 -32.19
C GLY A 760 16.54 -10.96 -31.65
N ASP A 761 15.74 -9.93 -31.34
CA ASP A 761 16.22 -8.66 -30.77
C ASP A 761 17.12 -8.88 -29.54
N ALA A 762 18.31 -8.27 -29.55
CA ALA A 762 19.33 -8.43 -28.50
C ALA A 762 19.04 -7.67 -27.20
N VAL A 763 18.09 -6.72 -27.21
CA VAL A 763 17.74 -5.90 -26.04
C VAL A 763 16.22 -5.74 -25.93
N GLN A 764 15.64 -6.18 -24.81
CA GLN A 764 14.22 -5.94 -24.50
C GLN A 764 14.05 -4.72 -23.60
N SER A 765 13.05 -3.89 -23.90
CA SER A 765 12.60 -2.79 -23.03
C SER A 765 11.10 -2.88 -22.79
N PHE A 766 10.66 -2.53 -21.58
CA PHE A 766 9.25 -2.33 -21.26
C PHE A 766 8.99 -0.92 -20.77
#